data_AF-A0A4S4LPW2-F1
#
_entry.id   AF-A0A4S4LPW2-F1
#
_cell.length_a   1.000
_cell.length_b   1.000
_cell.length_c   1.000
_cell.angle_alpha   90.00
_cell.angle_beta   90.00
_cell.angle_gamma   90.00
#
_symmetry.space_group_name_H-M   'P 1'
#
loop_
_entity.id
_entity.type
_entity.pdbx_description
1 polymer ?
#
loop_
_entity_poly.entity_id
_entity_poly.type
_entity_poly.pdbx_seq_one_letter_code
_entity_poly.pdbx_strand_id
1 'polypeptide(L)'
;MEHLRQSSFFWPILWLLHVWTTACVAAKSEYSGSVAYRNPILPGFHPDPSCTLVQEWDNTFFCATSSFNAFPAVPIFASKDLRNFRQIGNVITKPSQLPGLADTNGSTSGIWAPSIRYHNGTFWVVTTLVFDNRYDTCPYWDDQGNSYIVGSHYWRIFEMIQGGTGLNHMVTYARSHEMWGPYESDPANPVLSNANTTQYFQTVGHADIFQDTQGNWWAVALSTRSGPEYTYFPMGRETILTTAQWDKGEFPTFTPVRGAETGPLPPVNKHIGGDGYWVGSDDDIQFSPGSSLPMHFIYNRFPDSSAYTISPPEDPNTLRLTPSVLNLTGIDGRTSPFPQTFVGRRQEHILFKFQTTLRFESSHDQAEAGVTIFLNQLQHFDLGIIRLTPKSALEAGYIDTPLNATARYVRLTTVTANSTNDGASDTYSRPAILPLDLEPHRPVPIQIEAVNRTTYAFKYKDVSGWKVVGWGNSSQVSGGFTGTIVAQAVISRGYVSVSRNIGCTKDFKIVPGGVQAQTRVALENVSKVLQAAGSGLEHVVKATVFLKNMPQDFQPMNEVYKEFFQKDQMPAPALAARLVPSFASSFPAVVPAVHNFAASSSLDSFELPPHLSIVVDKHVASRFDCDGMTLISPTLLAFAHTFASDVQELFPDVKADVSEGTVDSKANVFLSISSEDQTVNFTLAKDVKISGSGARGVFWGTRTLLQGLLLNERKLPSGVVEDRPDWETRGFMLDVGRQWYPISFLTDLCSYASWFKTSEFVRHVHLSDNLGVGDTAYARFRLRPTSPNFDGLTPHLNETYSREEFADFQSRCAARGVTVIPEIESPGHALVITQWKPELALLGDPTLINLTVPDAIPTIKSIWKEQVSIGADEYSSTLANEYNNFVDEMVFPVDREFFEDDPYELIRSGYNVINSDDAFQYIVMKYSGSYPQRLNQTRLWDGANVNTAGIWDPHIFDRGIISDFLAVDHAPYLTLEEPLLQGAIMAIWNDHGTTASTFLEAFYALKEGLPVIISASWQAASRPRHLTQDQFDSSYPALEAAAPGQNLDRRVPSKGNTVVAYDFVHGTSDVVTDKSGNGYDGMLLGGFVSTPLGSKGHNYTLLIELDSSYTPSTLLSGPDDSFGFTASGNGTTLSFTTSNITFPLFNFTFPAHAPSSRRQIVITGTELFTSAFVDGAHVGDFLTYIDETAVTASMSFVAPVQHIAIGEGSVSRLVLWNGIQDIATVSAERW
;
A
#
# COMPACT_ATOMS: atom_id res chain seq x y z
N MET A 1 -19.65 -86.56 -39.80
CA MET A 1 -20.02 -85.18 -39.45
C MET A 1 -18.86 -84.26 -39.88
N GLU A 2 -18.67 -83.87 -41.15
CA GLU A 2 -19.61 -83.42 -42.23
C GLU A 2 -20.29 -82.09 -41.88
N HIS A 3 -20.44 -81.06 -42.74
CA HIS A 3 -19.92 -80.73 -44.10
C HIS A 3 -20.23 -79.21 -44.34
N LEU A 4 -19.63 -78.37 -45.22
CA LEU A 4 -18.58 -78.43 -46.26
C LEU A 4 -17.45 -77.39 -45.92
N ARG A 5 -16.30 -77.17 -46.59
CA ARG A 5 -15.70 -77.42 -47.93
C ARG A 5 -15.98 -76.41 -49.08
N GLN A 6 -14.92 -75.66 -49.45
CA GLN A 6 -14.52 -75.19 -50.82
C GLN A 6 -15.35 -74.06 -51.50
N SER A 7 -14.77 -73.13 -52.29
CA SER A 7 -13.35 -72.75 -52.50
C SER A 7 -13.17 -71.39 -53.24
N SER A 8 -11.93 -70.88 -53.22
CA SER A 8 -11.27 -70.11 -54.31
C SER A 8 -11.90 -68.81 -54.86
N PHE A 9 -11.54 -67.66 -54.25
CA PHE A 9 -11.48 -66.34 -54.93
C PHE A 9 -10.31 -65.45 -54.42
N PHE A 10 -9.20 -66.07 -54.02
CA PHE A 10 -7.97 -65.37 -53.60
C PHE A 10 -7.01 -65.17 -54.78
N TRP A 11 -6.82 -63.92 -55.24
CA TRP A 11 -5.52 -63.41 -55.72
C TRP A 11 -5.41 -61.86 -55.91
N PRO A 12 -6.44 -61.09 -56.34
CA PRO A 12 -6.20 -59.71 -56.82
C PRO A 12 -5.99 -58.66 -55.73
N ILE A 13 -6.51 -58.86 -54.51
CA ILE A 13 -6.51 -57.83 -53.45
C ILE A 13 -5.10 -57.56 -52.88
N LEU A 14 -4.24 -58.57 -52.83
CA LEU A 14 -2.86 -58.44 -52.33
C LEU A 14 -1.96 -57.59 -53.24
N TRP A 15 -2.29 -57.46 -54.52
CA TRP A 15 -1.51 -56.65 -55.47
C TRP A 15 -1.81 -55.15 -55.34
N LEU A 16 -3.08 -54.78 -55.13
CA LEU A 16 -3.49 -53.38 -54.94
C LEU A 16 -2.91 -52.77 -53.65
N LEU A 17 -2.85 -53.55 -52.56
CA LEU A 17 -2.22 -53.11 -51.31
C LEU A 17 -0.72 -52.83 -51.46
N HIS A 18 0.02 -53.67 -52.21
CA HIS A 18 1.45 -53.46 -52.45
C HIS A 18 1.77 -52.19 -53.28
N VAL A 19 0.91 -51.86 -54.24
CA VAL A 19 1.05 -50.63 -55.05
C VAL A 19 0.73 -49.38 -54.23
N TRP A 20 -0.25 -49.42 -53.32
CA TRP A 20 -0.51 -48.29 -52.42
C TRP A 20 0.60 -48.07 -51.39
N THR A 21 1.18 -49.13 -50.81
CA THR A 21 2.29 -49.00 -49.86
C THR A 21 3.61 -48.53 -50.47
N THR A 22 3.75 -48.56 -51.80
CA THR A 22 4.97 -48.07 -52.50
C THR A 22 4.79 -46.68 -53.13
N ALA A 23 3.55 -46.22 -53.35
CA ALA A 23 3.28 -44.86 -53.85
C ALA A 23 3.40 -43.76 -52.77
N CYS A 24 3.27 -44.10 -51.49
CA CYS A 24 3.28 -43.11 -50.39
C CYS A 24 4.67 -42.79 -49.82
N VAL A 25 5.76 -43.30 -50.43
CA VAL A 25 7.15 -43.10 -49.93
C VAL A 25 8.06 -42.49 -51.02
N ALA A 26 7.54 -41.49 -51.74
CA ALA A 26 8.29 -40.76 -52.77
C ALA A 26 7.81 -39.31 -52.98
N ALA A 27 7.46 -38.60 -51.89
CA ALA A 27 6.97 -37.21 -51.95
C ALA A 27 7.46 -36.32 -50.78
N LYS A 28 8.65 -36.59 -50.23
CA LYS A 28 9.43 -35.49 -49.61
C LYS A 28 9.86 -34.57 -50.75
N SER A 29 9.25 -33.40 -50.85
CA SER A 29 9.85 -32.30 -51.60
C SER A 29 11.02 -31.78 -50.76
N GLU A 30 12.23 -32.23 -51.08
CA GLU A 30 13.43 -31.62 -50.51
C GLU A 30 13.55 -30.20 -51.06
N TYR A 31 13.61 -29.18 -50.18
CA TYR A 31 13.79 -27.79 -50.59
C TYR A 31 15.27 -27.55 -50.90
N SER A 32 15.75 -28.18 -51.99
CA SER A 32 17.15 -28.24 -52.41
C SER A 32 17.68 -26.91 -52.99
N GLY A 33 17.22 -25.78 -52.47
CA GLY A 33 17.59 -24.44 -52.91
C GLY A 33 17.44 -23.45 -51.76
N SER A 34 18.57 -22.88 -51.33
CA SER A 34 18.56 -21.77 -50.38
C SER A 34 18.08 -20.50 -51.09
N VAL A 35 17.02 -19.87 -50.59
CA VAL A 35 16.36 -18.74 -51.25
C VAL A 35 16.54 -17.47 -50.44
N ALA A 36 17.01 -16.40 -51.08
CA ALA A 36 17.28 -15.13 -50.42
C ALA A 36 16.03 -14.50 -49.79
N TYR A 37 16.21 -13.86 -48.63
CA TYR A 37 15.23 -13.02 -47.94
C TYR A 37 15.90 -11.76 -47.37
N ARG A 38 15.14 -10.90 -46.70
CA ARG A 38 15.64 -9.67 -46.07
C ARG A 38 15.07 -9.51 -44.67
N ASN A 39 15.88 -8.94 -43.78
CA ASN A 39 15.47 -8.50 -42.45
C ASN A 39 15.25 -6.97 -42.43
N PRO A 40 14.41 -6.44 -41.52
CA PRO A 40 13.54 -7.16 -40.59
C PRO A 40 12.33 -7.81 -41.31
N ILE A 41 11.76 -8.86 -40.71
CA ILE A 41 10.52 -9.50 -41.19
C ILE A 41 9.26 -8.79 -40.69
N LEU A 42 9.31 -8.18 -39.49
CA LEU A 42 8.30 -7.24 -39.00
C LEU A 42 8.99 -5.89 -38.72
N PRO A 43 9.12 -5.01 -39.74
CA PRO A 43 9.64 -3.64 -39.56
C PRO A 43 8.78 -2.79 -38.62
N GLY A 44 9.36 -1.72 -38.07
CA GLY A 44 8.71 -0.84 -37.11
C GLY A 44 8.63 -1.44 -35.71
N PHE A 45 7.85 -0.79 -34.84
CA PHE A 45 7.67 -1.12 -33.41
C PHE A 45 7.00 -2.50 -33.21
N HIS A 46 7.81 -3.55 -33.40
CA HIS A 46 7.50 -4.97 -33.26
C HIS A 46 8.60 -5.67 -32.43
N PRO A 47 8.79 -5.24 -31.16
CA PRO A 47 9.72 -5.84 -30.19
C PRO A 47 9.27 -7.19 -29.64
N ASP A 48 10.18 -7.85 -28.94
CA ASP A 48 9.92 -9.02 -28.09
C ASP A 48 9.11 -10.12 -28.82
N PRO A 49 9.65 -10.67 -29.93
CA PRO A 49 8.89 -11.55 -30.82
C PRO A 49 8.89 -13.00 -30.32
N SER A 50 7.69 -13.56 -30.14
CA SER A 50 7.50 -15.01 -29.94
C SER A 50 6.73 -15.61 -31.12
N CYS A 51 7.09 -16.81 -31.55
CA CYS A 51 6.50 -17.48 -32.72
C CYS A 51 6.24 -18.98 -32.46
N THR A 52 5.22 -19.54 -33.12
CA THR A 52 4.90 -20.97 -33.06
C THR A 52 4.30 -21.48 -34.37
N LEU A 53 4.63 -22.72 -34.76
CA LEU A 53 4.07 -23.39 -35.94
C LEU A 53 2.86 -24.25 -35.55
N VAL A 54 1.73 -24.04 -36.21
CA VAL A 54 0.52 -24.84 -35.99
C VAL A 54 0.21 -25.70 -37.23
N GLN A 55 0.62 -26.97 -37.16
CA GLN A 55 0.42 -27.95 -38.24
C GLN A 55 -1.07 -28.18 -38.54
N GLU A 56 -1.91 -28.22 -37.49
CA GLU A 56 -3.38 -28.37 -37.59
C GLU A 56 -4.05 -27.24 -38.40
N TRP A 57 -3.41 -26.07 -38.52
CA TRP A 57 -3.92 -24.88 -39.22
C TRP A 57 -3.22 -24.69 -40.57
N ASP A 58 -3.17 -25.74 -41.38
CA ASP A 58 -2.51 -25.77 -42.70
C ASP A 58 -1.06 -25.24 -42.65
N ASN A 59 -0.31 -25.72 -41.64
CA ASN A 59 1.09 -25.40 -41.40
C ASN A 59 1.39 -23.88 -41.33
N THR A 60 0.48 -23.13 -40.69
CA THR A 60 0.63 -21.68 -40.51
C THR A 60 1.51 -21.39 -39.28
N PHE A 61 2.47 -20.48 -39.45
CA PHE A 61 3.24 -19.88 -38.37
C PHE A 61 2.48 -18.68 -37.80
N PHE A 62 2.40 -18.58 -36.48
CA PHE A 62 1.78 -17.48 -35.76
C PHE A 62 2.82 -16.80 -34.86
N CYS A 63 2.88 -15.47 -34.88
CA CYS A 63 3.82 -14.69 -34.08
C CYS A 63 3.11 -13.56 -33.32
N ALA A 64 3.62 -13.26 -32.13
CA ALA A 64 3.17 -12.18 -31.24
C ALA A 64 4.34 -11.24 -30.90
N THR A 65 4.06 -9.97 -30.63
CA THR A 65 5.05 -8.94 -30.24
C THR A 65 4.51 -8.10 -29.09
N SER A 66 5.37 -7.51 -28.25
CA SER A 66 4.89 -6.64 -27.16
C SER A 66 4.30 -5.33 -27.69
N SER A 67 3.58 -4.58 -26.83
CA SER A 67 2.88 -3.36 -27.25
C SER A 67 2.89 -2.21 -26.25
N PHE A 68 3.37 -2.41 -25.02
CA PHE A 68 3.45 -1.38 -23.98
C PHE A 68 2.09 -0.68 -23.78
N ASN A 69 2.04 0.66 -23.76
CA ASN A 69 0.81 1.45 -23.66
C ASN A 69 -0.05 1.47 -24.95
N ALA A 70 0.38 0.84 -26.06
CA ALA A 70 -0.38 0.85 -27.31
C ALA A 70 -1.53 -0.18 -27.29
N PHE A 71 -2.72 0.26 -27.68
CA PHE A 71 -3.94 -0.54 -27.79
C PHE A 71 -4.47 -0.53 -29.24
N PRO A 72 -5.11 -1.59 -29.78
CA PRO A 72 -5.21 -2.94 -29.23
C PRO A 72 -3.85 -3.56 -28.96
N ALA A 73 -3.76 -4.36 -27.90
CA ALA A 73 -2.49 -4.84 -27.36
C ALA A 73 -2.18 -6.30 -27.77
N VAL A 74 -0.87 -6.58 -27.90
CA VAL A 74 -0.28 -7.81 -28.46
C VAL A 74 -0.83 -8.16 -29.85
N PRO A 75 -0.30 -7.55 -30.94
CA PRO A 75 -0.68 -7.91 -32.30
C PRO A 75 -0.25 -9.34 -32.66
N ILE A 76 -1.10 -10.03 -33.42
CA ILE A 76 -0.86 -11.40 -33.90
C ILE A 76 -0.68 -11.39 -35.42
N PHE A 77 0.46 -11.90 -35.86
CA PHE A 77 0.83 -12.06 -37.27
C PHE A 77 0.77 -13.53 -37.68
N ALA A 78 0.34 -13.80 -38.91
CA ALA A 78 0.36 -15.12 -39.52
C ALA A 78 1.23 -15.13 -40.79
N SER A 79 1.94 -16.24 -41.03
CA SER A 79 2.66 -16.51 -42.28
C SER A 79 2.62 -18.00 -42.63
N LYS A 80 2.77 -18.34 -43.92
CA LYS A 80 3.01 -19.72 -44.41
C LYS A 80 4.37 -19.88 -45.09
N ASP A 81 5.14 -18.80 -45.24
CA ASP A 81 6.43 -18.79 -45.95
C ASP A 81 7.55 -18.07 -45.20
N LEU A 82 7.28 -17.61 -43.96
CA LEU A 82 8.20 -16.87 -43.09
C LEU A 82 8.80 -15.60 -43.74
N ARG A 83 8.20 -15.11 -44.83
CA ARG A 83 8.62 -13.93 -45.61
C ARG A 83 7.52 -12.88 -45.69
N ASN A 84 6.29 -13.35 -45.85
CA ASN A 84 5.08 -12.54 -45.99
C ASN A 84 4.24 -12.73 -44.74
N PHE A 85 4.24 -11.72 -43.87
CA PHE A 85 3.43 -11.70 -42.66
C PHE A 85 2.18 -10.85 -42.85
N ARG A 86 1.08 -11.32 -42.27
CA ARG A 86 -0.21 -10.63 -42.26
C ARG A 86 -0.69 -10.48 -40.82
N GLN A 87 -1.02 -9.26 -40.39
CA GLN A 87 -1.61 -9.05 -39.07
C GLN A 87 -3.07 -9.54 -39.11
N ILE A 88 -3.37 -10.62 -38.39
CA ILE A 88 -4.71 -11.25 -38.38
C ILE A 88 -5.58 -10.79 -37.21
N GLY A 89 -4.99 -10.15 -36.20
CA GLY A 89 -5.71 -9.63 -35.04
C GLY A 89 -4.78 -9.09 -33.95
N ASN A 90 -5.32 -8.98 -32.74
CA ASN A 90 -4.60 -8.63 -31.51
C ASN A 90 -5.22 -9.44 -30.36
N VAL A 91 -4.46 -9.77 -29.31
CA VAL A 91 -4.97 -10.59 -28.18
C VAL A 91 -5.92 -9.77 -27.30
N ILE A 92 -5.54 -8.53 -26.98
CA ILE A 92 -6.27 -7.65 -26.07
C ILE A 92 -6.98 -6.58 -26.90
N THR A 93 -8.30 -6.74 -27.06
CA THR A 93 -9.16 -5.92 -27.94
C THR A 93 -10.32 -5.24 -27.20
N LYS A 94 -10.51 -5.51 -25.91
CA LYS A 94 -11.57 -4.93 -25.07
C LYS A 94 -11.03 -4.56 -23.69
N PRO A 95 -11.43 -3.42 -23.10
CA PRO A 95 -11.03 -3.05 -21.73
C PRO A 95 -11.38 -4.10 -20.67
N SER A 96 -12.47 -4.85 -20.87
CA SER A 96 -12.90 -5.93 -19.98
C SER A 96 -11.98 -7.17 -19.96
N GLN A 97 -10.99 -7.26 -20.85
CA GLN A 97 -10.00 -8.35 -20.82
C GLN A 97 -8.87 -8.07 -19.82
N LEU A 98 -8.53 -6.79 -19.58
CA LEU A 98 -7.42 -6.39 -18.72
C LEU A 98 -7.61 -4.93 -18.26
N PRO A 99 -8.54 -4.65 -17.32
CA PRO A 99 -8.94 -3.29 -16.99
C PRO A 99 -7.81 -2.43 -16.40
N GLY A 100 -6.81 -3.04 -15.74
CA GLY A 100 -5.66 -2.34 -15.17
C GLY A 100 -4.77 -1.61 -16.18
N LEU A 101 -4.89 -1.89 -17.49
CA LEU A 101 -4.23 -1.09 -18.54
C LEU A 101 -4.79 0.36 -18.63
N ALA A 102 -5.87 0.68 -17.89
CA ALA A 102 -6.33 2.04 -17.69
C ALA A 102 -5.50 2.83 -16.66
N ASP A 103 -4.76 2.14 -15.78
CA ASP A 103 -4.03 2.75 -14.66
C ASP A 103 -2.53 3.01 -14.97
N THR A 104 -2.06 2.76 -16.21
CA THR A 104 -0.65 2.89 -16.60
C THR A 104 -0.27 4.35 -16.92
N ASN A 105 0.64 4.95 -16.14
CA ASN A 105 0.96 6.38 -16.24
C ASN A 105 2.29 6.68 -16.95
N GLY A 106 3.36 5.93 -16.66
CA GLY A 106 4.65 6.09 -17.33
C GLY A 106 4.69 5.53 -18.76
N SER A 107 5.76 5.85 -19.49
CA SER A 107 5.90 5.54 -20.93
C SER A 107 6.37 4.12 -21.21
N THR A 108 7.02 3.46 -20.26
CA THR A 108 7.48 2.06 -20.32
C THR A 108 6.51 1.07 -19.69
N SER A 109 5.42 1.55 -19.11
CA SER A 109 4.27 0.78 -18.62
C SER A 109 3.50 0.06 -19.73
N GLY A 110 2.58 -0.82 -19.32
CA GLY A 110 1.68 -1.54 -20.23
C GLY A 110 2.16 -2.96 -20.51
N ILE A 111 1.90 -3.46 -21.72
CA ILE A 111 2.06 -4.89 -22.03
C ILE A 111 3.46 -5.21 -22.58
N TRP A 112 4.26 -5.90 -21.77
CA TRP A 112 5.64 -6.30 -22.06
C TRP A 112 5.70 -7.58 -22.91
N ALA A 113 6.85 -8.26 -22.97
CA ALA A 113 7.11 -9.43 -23.79
C ALA A 113 5.98 -10.50 -23.72
N PRO A 114 5.43 -10.93 -24.86
CA PRO A 114 4.47 -12.03 -24.93
C PRO A 114 5.08 -13.32 -25.44
N SER A 115 4.79 -14.44 -24.80
CA SER A 115 5.11 -15.78 -25.30
C SER A 115 3.86 -16.43 -25.89
N ILE A 116 3.88 -16.81 -27.18
CA ILE A 116 2.76 -17.53 -27.84
C ILE A 116 3.10 -19.00 -28.04
N ARG A 117 2.20 -19.88 -27.58
CA ARG A 117 2.33 -21.35 -27.67
C ARG A 117 1.00 -21.98 -28.08
N TYR A 118 1.05 -23.11 -28.76
CA TYR A 118 -0.13 -23.87 -29.18
C TYR A 118 -0.12 -25.28 -28.59
N HIS A 119 -1.24 -25.73 -28.04
CA HIS A 119 -1.38 -27.08 -27.51
C HIS A 119 -2.84 -27.55 -27.55
N ASN A 120 -3.09 -28.71 -28.18
CA ASN A 120 -4.38 -29.42 -28.20
C ASN A 120 -5.57 -28.50 -28.52
N GLY A 121 -5.62 -27.98 -29.75
CA GLY A 121 -6.68 -27.07 -30.20
C GLY A 121 -6.58 -25.63 -29.68
N THR A 122 -5.76 -25.34 -28.67
CA THR A 122 -5.79 -24.08 -27.90
C THR A 122 -4.52 -23.26 -28.09
N PHE A 123 -4.68 -21.97 -28.39
CA PHE A 123 -3.60 -20.97 -28.32
C PHE A 123 -3.50 -20.40 -26.91
N TRP A 124 -2.28 -20.33 -26.40
CA TRP A 124 -1.93 -19.70 -25.13
C TRP A 124 -1.01 -18.51 -25.41
N VAL A 125 -1.30 -17.37 -24.79
CA VAL A 125 -0.40 -16.21 -24.79
C VAL A 125 -0.20 -15.77 -23.35
N VAL A 126 1.05 -15.75 -22.90
CA VAL A 126 1.46 -15.29 -21.56
C VAL A 126 2.22 -13.98 -21.73
N THR A 127 1.93 -12.97 -20.91
CA THR A 127 2.55 -11.64 -20.96
C THR A 127 2.30 -10.89 -19.66
N THR A 128 3.08 -9.83 -19.39
CA THR A 128 3.06 -9.05 -18.15
C THR A 128 2.50 -7.64 -18.37
N LEU A 129 1.69 -7.15 -17.43
CA LEU A 129 1.24 -5.76 -17.34
C LEU A 129 2.09 -5.02 -16.29
N VAL A 130 2.89 -4.05 -16.73
CA VAL A 130 3.82 -3.27 -15.90
C VAL A 130 3.30 -1.86 -15.61
N PHE A 131 3.64 -1.33 -14.43
CA PHE A 131 3.30 0.02 -13.96
C PHE A 131 4.56 0.75 -13.46
N ASP A 132 5.14 1.67 -14.23
CA ASP A 132 6.42 2.32 -13.89
C ASP A 132 6.41 3.05 -12.52
N ASN A 133 5.22 3.46 -12.05
CA ASN A 133 5.03 4.21 -10.80
C ASN A 133 4.43 3.35 -9.66
N ARG A 134 4.47 2.01 -9.75
CA ARG A 134 4.31 1.10 -8.60
C ARG A 134 5.46 0.11 -8.69
N TYR A 135 6.40 0.15 -7.74
CA TYR A 135 7.68 -0.58 -7.75
C TYR A 135 7.65 -1.87 -8.60
N ASP A 136 8.14 -1.77 -9.82
CA ASP A 136 8.12 -2.86 -10.79
C ASP A 136 9.33 -3.78 -10.55
N THR A 137 9.08 -5.08 -10.44
CA THR A 137 10.10 -6.09 -10.19
C THR A 137 10.84 -6.44 -11.48
N CYS A 138 11.63 -5.50 -11.97
CA CYS A 138 12.42 -5.59 -13.19
C CYS A 138 13.90 -5.23 -12.96
N PRO A 139 14.78 -5.75 -13.84
CA PRO A 139 15.65 -6.89 -13.55
C PRO A 139 16.62 -6.66 -12.38
N TYR A 140 16.90 -7.74 -11.63
CA TYR A 140 17.91 -7.73 -10.57
C TYR A 140 19.32 -7.57 -11.15
N TRP A 141 20.10 -6.68 -10.53
CA TRP A 141 21.54 -6.53 -10.74
C TRP A 141 22.24 -7.07 -9.49
N ASP A 142 23.28 -7.89 -9.63
CA ASP A 142 24.10 -8.27 -8.48
C ASP A 142 25.05 -7.15 -8.05
N ASP A 143 25.67 -7.32 -6.89
CA ASP A 143 26.66 -6.40 -6.30
C ASP A 143 27.94 -6.26 -7.16
N GLN A 144 28.06 -7.01 -8.26
CA GLN A 144 29.15 -6.99 -9.23
C GLN A 144 28.76 -6.28 -10.55
N GLY A 145 27.52 -5.81 -10.67
CA GLY A 145 26.99 -5.10 -11.82
C GLY A 145 26.52 -6.00 -12.98
N ASN A 146 26.35 -7.30 -12.76
CA ASN A 146 25.84 -8.23 -13.78
C ASN A 146 24.30 -8.19 -13.84
N SER A 147 23.76 -8.09 -15.06
CA SER A 147 22.31 -8.10 -15.29
C SER A 147 21.76 -9.52 -15.40
N TYR A 148 20.84 -9.91 -14.52
CA TYR A 148 20.05 -11.14 -14.65
C TYR A 148 18.74 -10.89 -15.41
N ILE A 149 18.20 -11.90 -16.06
CA ILE A 149 17.16 -11.71 -17.09
C ILE A 149 16.05 -12.77 -17.03
N VAL A 150 14.85 -12.34 -17.42
CA VAL A 150 13.66 -13.18 -17.61
C VAL A 150 13.66 -13.78 -19.03
N GLY A 151 13.79 -15.10 -19.13
CA GLY A 151 13.61 -15.89 -20.36
C GLY A 151 12.37 -16.79 -20.29
N SER A 152 11.85 -17.28 -21.42
CA SER A 152 10.56 -18.01 -21.44
C SER A 152 10.51 -19.31 -22.26
N HIS A 153 10.09 -20.39 -21.58
CA HIS A 153 9.77 -21.73 -22.10
C HIS A 153 10.94 -22.67 -22.47
N TYR A 154 10.59 -23.93 -22.75
CA TYR A 154 11.33 -25.10 -22.26
C TYR A 154 11.24 -26.32 -23.17
N TRP A 155 12.40 -26.95 -23.44
CA TRP A 155 12.56 -28.41 -23.32
C TRP A 155 14.05 -28.76 -23.18
N ARG A 156 14.49 -29.12 -21.96
CA ARG A 156 15.90 -29.42 -21.57
C ARG A 156 16.95 -28.31 -21.81
N ILE A 157 16.69 -27.31 -22.63
CA ILE A 157 17.48 -26.09 -22.76
C ILE A 157 16.64 -24.90 -22.25
N PHE A 158 17.30 -23.98 -21.55
CA PHE A 158 16.83 -22.65 -21.16
C PHE A 158 17.52 -21.61 -22.04
N GLU A 159 16.74 -20.68 -22.58
CA GLU A 159 17.28 -19.45 -23.19
C GLU A 159 17.45 -18.37 -22.13
N MET A 160 18.57 -17.65 -22.18
CA MET A 160 18.81 -16.43 -21.43
C MET A 160 19.19 -15.33 -22.41
N ILE A 161 18.65 -14.14 -22.21
CA ILE A 161 19.17 -12.92 -22.84
C ILE A 161 20.25 -12.38 -21.90
N GLN A 162 21.29 -11.71 -22.40
CA GLN A 162 22.30 -11.03 -21.58
C GLN A 162 22.68 -9.67 -22.18
N GLY A 163 23.39 -8.84 -21.40
CA GLY A 163 23.93 -7.55 -21.85
C GLY A 163 22.92 -6.39 -21.95
N GLY A 164 21.71 -6.56 -21.42
CA GLY A 164 20.63 -5.56 -21.49
C GLY A 164 20.13 -5.29 -22.91
N THR A 165 19.20 -4.34 -23.09
CA THR A 165 18.59 -4.05 -24.40
C THR A 165 19.40 -3.07 -25.28
N GLY A 166 20.67 -2.83 -24.95
CA GLY A 166 21.55 -1.88 -25.62
C GLY A 166 22.43 -2.51 -26.71
N LEU A 167 23.55 -1.86 -27.06
CA LEU A 167 24.51 -2.39 -28.03
C LEU A 167 25.13 -3.74 -27.62
N ASN A 168 25.14 -4.06 -26.32
CA ASN A 168 25.66 -5.31 -25.77
C ASN A 168 24.63 -6.46 -25.74
N HIS A 169 23.39 -6.25 -26.22
CA HIS A 169 22.33 -7.25 -26.23
C HIS A 169 22.79 -8.54 -26.93
N MET A 170 22.54 -9.69 -26.30
CA MET A 170 22.95 -11.00 -26.79
C MET A 170 22.02 -12.11 -26.29
N VAL A 171 22.01 -13.24 -26.99
CA VAL A 171 21.36 -14.51 -26.55
C VAL A 171 22.42 -15.49 -26.07
N THR A 172 22.14 -16.17 -24.96
CA THR A 172 22.89 -17.30 -24.41
C THR A 172 21.97 -18.49 -24.15
N TYR A 173 22.49 -19.72 -24.21
CA TYR A 173 21.76 -20.93 -23.83
C TYR A 173 22.48 -21.70 -22.72
N ALA A 174 21.69 -22.40 -21.90
CA ALA A 174 22.17 -23.40 -20.95
C ALA A 174 21.23 -24.61 -20.92
N ARG A 175 21.72 -25.82 -20.68
CA ARG A 175 20.94 -27.07 -20.75
C ARG A 175 21.05 -27.92 -19.49
N SER A 176 20.03 -28.73 -19.23
CA SER A 176 20.06 -29.71 -18.13
C SER A 176 19.42 -31.03 -18.54
N HIS A 177 19.72 -32.08 -17.78
CA HIS A 177 19.01 -33.35 -17.88
C HIS A 177 17.66 -33.32 -17.15
N GLU A 178 17.47 -32.42 -16.19
CA GLU A 178 16.26 -32.26 -15.37
C GLU A 178 15.62 -30.88 -15.56
N MET A 179 14.39 -30.70 -15.07
CA MET A 179 13.65 -29.42 -15.21
C MET A 179 14.05 -28.37 -14.18
N TRP A 180 14.73 -28.78 -13.10
CA TRP A 180 15.09 -27.93 -11.97
C TRP A 180 16.60 -27.62 -11.91
N GLY A 181 17.33 -27.96 -12.98
CA GLY A 181 18.79 -27.85 -13.05
C GLY A 181 19.51 -29.03 -12.36
N PRO A 182 20.82 -28.90 -12.08
CA PRO A 182 21.67 -27.77 -12.45
C PRO A 182 21.83 -27.64 -13.98
N TYR A 183 22.15 -26.44 -14.46
CA TYR A 183 22.27 -26.13 -15.89
C TYR A 183 23.74 -25.97 -16.33
N GLU A 184 24.11 -26.67 -17.40
CA GLU A 184 25.37 -26.55 -18.14
C GLU A 184 25.24 -25.42 -19.18
N SER A 185 26.03 -24.35 -19.03
CA SER A 185 26.11 -23.26 -20.01
C SER A 185 26.73 -23.74 -21.33
N ASP A 186 26.25 -23.24 -22.47
CA ASP A 186 26.89 -23.47 -23.77
C ASP A 186 28.29 -22.82 -23.82
N PRO A 187 29.36 -23.60 -24.09
CA PRO A 187 30.70 -23.05 -24.31
C PRO A 187 30.82 -22.08 -25.51
N ALA A 188 29.84 -22.07 -26.42
CA ALA A 188 29.76 -21.14 -27.55
C ALA A 188 29.03 -19.81 -27.24
N ASN A 189 28.61 -19.58 -25.99
CA ASN A 189 27.93 -18.35 -25.59
C ASN A 189 28.81 -17.09 -25.79
N PRO A 190 28.24 -15.97 -26.30
CA PRO A 190 26.87 -15.80 -26.78
C PRO A 190 26.62 -16.37 -28.17
N VAL A 191 25.54 -17.16 -28.29
CA VAL A 191 25.18 -17.88 -29.51
C VAL A 191 24.63 -16.97 -30.63
N LEU A 192 24.10 -15.80 -30.27
CA LEU A 192 23.55 -14.81 -31.19
C LEU A 192 23.72 -13.41 -30.63
N SER A 193 24.55 -12.59 -31.28
CA SER A 193 24.65 -11.15 -31.04
C SER A 193 25.32 -10.46 -32.23
N ASN A 194 25.05 -9.15 -32.39
CA ASN A 194 25.82 -8.26 -33.27
C ASN A 194 26.66 -7.24 -32.47
N ALA A 195 26.76 -7.38 -31.14
CA ALA A 195 27.59 -6.53 -30.28
C ALA A 195 29.04 -6.44 -30.78
N ASN A 196 29.64 -5.26 -30.66
CA ASN A 196 30.99 -4.95 -31.17
C ASN A 196 31.22 -5.18 -32.69
N THR A 197 30.17 -5.44 -33.47
CA THR A 197 30.28 -5.56 -34.95
C THR A 197 29.95 -4.25 -35.66
N THR A 198 30.41 -4.11 -36.90
CA THR A 198 30.04 -3.01 -37.81
C THR A 198 28.71 -3.24 -38.55
N GLN A 199 27.88 -4.20 -38.12
CA GLN A 199 26.60 -4.49 -38.78
C GLN A 199 25.60 -3.33 -38.61
N TYR A 200 24.71 -3.18 -39.61
CA TYR A 200 23.65 -2.16 -39.57
C TYR A 200 22.51 -2.52 -38.60
N PHE A 201 22.28 -3.82 -38.40
CA PHE A 201 21.39 -4.37 -37.39
C PHE A 201 22.18 -4.52 -36.09
N GLN A 202 21.71 -3.87 -35.03
CA GLN A 202 22.32 -3.89 -33.69
C GLN A 202 21.27 -4.26 -32.65
N THR A 203 21.67 -4.31 -31.37
CA THR A 203 20.83 -4.72 -30.23
C THR A 203 20.14 -6.08 -30.49
N VAL A 204 20.85 -7.04 -31.09
CA VAL A 204 20.28 -8.34 -31.47
C VAL A 204 20.17 -9.24 -30.24
N GLY A 205 18.95 -9.62 -29.87
CA GLY A 205 18.67 -10.50 -28.74
C GLY A 205 17.17 -10.76 -28.58
N HIS A 206 16.75 -11.32 -27.44
CA HIS A 206 15.36 -11.75 -27.19
C HIS A 206 14.82 -12.64 -28.32
N ALA A 207 15.30 -13.88 -28.39
CA ALA A 207 14.92 -14.79 -29.46
C ALA A 207 13.79 -15.75 -29.05
N ASP A 208 13.24 -16.44 -30.04
CA ASP A 208 12.34 -17.57 -29.87
C ASP A 208 12.59 -18.59 -30.99
N ILE A 209 13.04 -19.79 -30.62
CA ILE A 209 13.45 -20.85 -31.56
C ILE A 209 12.29 -21.82 -31.85
N PHE A 210 12.06 -22.10 -33.13
CA PHE A 210 11.00 -23.00 -33.58
C PHE A 210 11.45 -23.84 -34.78
N GLN A 211 10.75 -24.95 -35.02
CA GLN A 211 11.03 -25.88 -36.10
C GLN A 211 9.97 -25.76 -37.21
N ASP A 212 10.38 -25.91 -38.47
CA ASP A 212 9.45 -25.99 -39.60
C ASP A 212 8.95 -27.42 -39.88
N THR A 213 8.05 -27.56 -40.86
CA THR A 213 7.44 -28.84 -41.25
C THR A 213 8.40 -29.88 -41.84
N GLN A 214 9.62 -29.48 -42.20
CA GLN A 214 10.66 -30.36 -42.75
C GLN A 214 11.67 -30.78 -41.69
N GLY A 215 11.73 -30.04 -40.58
CA GLY A 215 12.69 -30.23 -39.49
C GLY A 215 13.78 -29.17 -39.42
N ASN A 216 13.78 -28.14 -40.27
CA ASN A 216 14.77 -27.06 -40.18
C ASN A 216 14.45 -26.17 -38.98
N TRP A 217 15.48 -25.64 -38.33
CA TRP A 217 15.34 -24.74 -37.19
C TRP A 217 15.46 -23.27 -37.60
N TRP A 218 14.61 -22.46 -37.01
CA TRP A 218 14.48 -21.03 -37.24
C TRP A 218 14.44 -20.32 -35.90
N ALA A 219 14.97 -19.11 -35.82
CA ALA A 219 14.75 -18.22 -34.69
C ALA A 219 14.32 -16.85 -35.16
N VAL A 220 13.27 -16.30 -34.55
CA VAL A 220 13.05 -14.86 -34.55
C VAL A 220 13.85 -14.23 -33.42
N ALA A 221 14.17 -12.94 -33.55
CA ALA A 221 14.75 -12.13 -32.48
C ALA A 221 14.38 -10.65 -32.70
N LEU A 222 14.66 -9.76 -31.74
CA LEU A 222 14.53 -8.31 -31.95
C LEU A 222 15.87 -7.66 -32.35
N SER A 223 15.81 -6.54 -33.06
CA SER A 223 16.97 -5.71 -33.43
C SER A 223 16.55 -4.27 -33.79
N THR A 224 17.45 -3.30 -33.65
CA THR A 224 17.26 -1.93 -34.19
C THR A 224 18.09 -1.68 -35.46
N ARG A 225 17.51 -1.06 -36.49
CA ARG A 225 18.21 -0.52 -37.67
C ARG A 225 19.02 0.77 -37.37
N SER A 226 19.90 0.70 -36.38
CA SER A 226 20.64 1.84 -35.83
C SER A 226 22.09 1.98 -36.32
N GLY A 227 22.70 0.91 -36.84
CA GLY A 227 24.16 0.81 -36.91
C GLY A 227 24.86 0.94 -35.55
N PRO A 228 26.20 0.79 -35.50
CA PRO A 228 26.99 0.88 -34.26
C PRO A 228 26.97 2.28 -33.62
N GLU A 229 26.49 3.29 -34.36
CA GLU A 229 26.30 4.68 -33.91
C GLU A 229 25.21 4.82 -32.83
N TYR A 230 24.26 3.88 -32.78
CA TYR A 230 23.10 3.86 -31.87
C TYR A 230 22.35 5.21 -31.66
N THR A 231 22.37 6.10 -32.66
CA THR A 231 21.86 7.48 -32.53
C THR A 231 20.51 7.72 -33.23
N TYR A 232 20.23 7.02 -34.34
CA TYR A 232 19.02 7.23 -35.15
C TYR A 232 18.29 5.91 -35.38
N PHE A 233 17.20 5.68 -34.63
CA PHE A 233 16.38 4.46 -34.65
C PHE A 233 14.88 4.73 -34.35
N PRO A 234 14.23 5.72 -35.00
CA PRO A 234 12.87 6.18 -34.64
C PRO A 234 11.73 5.18 -34.92
N MET A 235 12.07 3.99 -35.40
CA MET A 235 11.15 2.89 -35.67
C MET A 235 11.03 1.95 -34.46
N GLY A 236 11.85 2.14 -33.43
CA GLY A 236 11.94 1.26 -32.26
C GLY A 236 12.70 -0.04 -32.56
N ARG A 237 12.41 -1.05 -31.74
CA ARG A 237 12.90 -2.43 -31.87
C ARG A 237 12.00 -3.21 -32.84
N GLU A 238 12.60 -3.96 -33.76
CA GLU A 238 11.95 -4.60 -34.92
C GLU A 238 12.24 -6.11 -34.95
N THR A 239 11.35 -6.93 -35.52
CA THR A 239 11.55 -8.40 -35.56
C THR A 239 12.42 -8.82 -36.75
N ILE A 240 13.49 -9.57 -36.50
CA ILE A 240 14.33 -10.24 -37.49
C ILE A 240 14.10 -11.76 -37.46
N LEU A 241 14.53 -12.47 -38.52
CA LEU A 241 14.55 -13.92 -38.64
C LEU A 241 15.96 -14.39 -39.00
N THR A 242 16.45 -15.46 -38.38
CA THR A 242 17.70 -16.15 -38.73
C THR A 242 17.52 -17.67 -38.79
N THR A 243 18.37 -18.34 -39.55
CA THR A 243 18.47 -19.82 -39.58
C THR A 243 19.30 -20.33 -38.41
N ALA A 244 18.80 -21.38 -37.75
CA ALA A 244 19.50 -22.12 -36.72
C ALA A 244 19.83 -23.55 -37.20
N GLN A 245 20.89 -24.14 -36.64
CA GLN A 245 21.25 -25.55 -36.80
C GLN A 245 21.37 -26.17 -35.42
N TRP A 246 20.63 -27.26 -35.16
CA TRP A 246 20.61 -27.91 -33.86
C TRP A 246 20.58 -29.43 -34.05
N ASP A 247 21.76 -30.02 -33.93
CA ASP A 247 21.97 -31.47 -34.06
C ASP A 247 21.77 -32.21 -32.73
N LYS A 248 21.43 -33.51 -32.84
CA LYS A 248 20.90 -34.30 -31.72
C LYS A 248 21.98 -34.63 -30.67
N GLY A 249 22.08 -33.77 -29.66
CA GLY A 249 23.00 -33.90 -28.52
C GLY A 249 23.92 -32.69 -28.34
N GLU A 250 23.90 -31.77 -29.30
CA GLU A 250 24.69 -30.54 -29.30
C GLU A 250 23.81 -29.33 -28.92
N PHE A 251 24.41 -28.14 -28.85
CA PHE A 251 23.71 -26.88 -28.65
C PHE A 251 23.29 -26.27 -30.00
N PRO A 252 22.26 -25.40 -30.03
CA PRO A 252 21.85 -24.72 -31.27
C PRO A 252 22.87 -23.64 -31.69
N THR A 253 23.24 -23.63 -32.97
CA THR A 253 24.10 -22.61 -33.58
C THR A 253 23.33 -21.74 -34.56
N PHE A 254 23.64 -20.44 -34.63
CA PHE A 254 22.84 -19.45 -35.36
C PHE A 254 23.66 -18.71 -36.42
N THR A 255 22.99 -18.22 -37.46
CA THR A 255 23.62 -17.35 -38.45
C THR A 255 23.60 -15.88 -37.98
N PRO A 256 24.73 -15.16 -37.96
CA PRO A 256 24.76 -13.75 -37.55
C PRO A 256 23.89 -12.84 -38.43
N VAL A 257 23.05 -12.02 -37.79
CA VAL A 257 21.95 -11.28 -38.43
C VAL A 257 22.45 -10.21 -39.41
N ARG A 258 21.88 -10.20 -40.62
CA ARG A 258 22.20 -9.31 -41.73
C ARG A 258 20.94 -8.86 -42.47
N GLY A 259 21.03 -7.73 -43.18
CA GLY A 259 19.89 -7.20 -43.95
C GLY A 259 19.49 -8.02 -45.18
N ALA A 260 20.33 -8.95 -45.63
CA ALA A 260 20.05 -9.91 -46.68
C ALA A 260 20.67 -11.27 -46.32
N GLU A 261 19.84 -12.30 -46.28
CA GLU A 261 20.17 -13.64 -45.80
C GLU A 261 19.61 -14.71 -46.76
N THR A 262 20.02 -15.97 -46.60
CA THR A 262 19.67 -17.08 -47.51
C THR A 262 19.42 -18.34 -46.70
N GLY A 263 18.20 -18.89 -46.76
CA GLY A 263 17.83 -20.10 -46.02
C GLY A 263 16.80 -20.98 -46.75
N PRO A 264 16.52 -22.19 -46.22
CA PRO A 264 15.62 -23.18 -46.81
C PRO A 264 14.13 -22.85 -46.57
N LEU A 265 13.74 -21.61 -46.88
CA LEU A 265 12.40 -21.10 -46.58
C LEU A 265 11.30 -21.83 -47.39
N PRO A 266 10.08 -21.96 -46.84
CA PRO A 266 8.94 -22.52 -47.56
C PRO A 266 8.59 -21.72 -48.84
N PRO A 267 7.78 -22.28 -49.75
CA PRO A 267 7.47 -21.64 -51.02
C PRO A 267 6.51 -20.48 -50.78
N VAL A 268 6.63 -19.42 -51.57
CA VAL A 268 5.82 -18.20 -51.38
C VAL A 268 4.33 -18.52 -51.39
N ASN A 269 3.67 -18.31 -50.25
CA ASN A 269 2.29 -18.72 -50.02
C ASN A 269 1.52 -17.64 -49.26
N LYS A 270 0.77 -16.83 -50.01
CA LYS A 270 -0.08 -15.76 -49.46
C LYS A 270 -1.52 -16.20 -49.18
N HIS A 271 -1.83 -17.50 -49.20
CA HIS A 271 -3.17 -18.03 -48.92
C HIS A 271 -3.44 -18.10 -47.41
N ILE A 272 -3.60 -16.90 -46.82
CA ILE A 272 -3.93 -16.65 -45.41
C ILE A 272 -5.26 -15.89 -45.37
N GLY A 273 -6.27 -16.46 -44.70
CA GLY A 273 -7.63 -15.93 -44.66
C GLY A 273 -7.79 -14.60 -43.90
N GLY A 274 -8.98 -14.00 -44.03
CA GLY A 274 -9.35 -12.73 -43.38
C GLY A 274 -9.01 -11.48 -44.20
N ASP A 275 -9.22 -10.31 -43.59
CA ASP A 275 -9.10 -8.98 -44.22
C ASP A 275 -7.96 -8.12 -43.62
N GLY A 276 -7.05 -8.75 -42.87
CA GLY A 276 -5.95 -8.07 -42.16
C GLY A 276 -4.86 -7.43 -43.04
N TYR A 277 -4.10 -6.51 -42.44
CA TYR A 277 -3.01 -5.75 -43.07
C TYR A 277 -1.82 -6.64 -43.44
N TRP A 278 -1.22 -6.38 -44.61
CA TRP A 278 0.04 -7.02 -45.02
C TRP A 278 1.21 -6.13 -44.61
N VAL A 279 2.16 -6.69 -43.86
CA VAL A 279 3.32 -5.96 -43.33
C VAL A 279 4.14 -5.36 -44.47
N GLY A 280 4.51 -4.07 -44.35
CA GLY A 280 5.25 -3.34 -45.40
C GLY A 280 4.43 -2.98 -46.64
N SER A 281 3.09 -2.93 -46.56
CA SER A 281 2.25 -2.44 -47.67
C SER A 281 1.87 -0.96 -47.53
N ASP A 282 1.68 -0.29 -48.67
CA ASP A 282 1.28 1.13 -48.70
C ASP A 282 -0.20 1.31 -48.31
N ASP A 283 -0.49 2.30 -47.47
CA ASP A 283 -1.86 2.72 -47.12
C ASP A 283 -2.37 3.80 -48.08
N ASP A 284 -3.40 3.48 -48.87
CA ASP A 284 -4.32 4.47 -49.46
C ASP A 284 -5.73 4.19 -48.92
N ILE A 285 -6.02 4.74 -47.74
CA ILE A 285 -7.22 4.42 -46.96
C ILE A 285 -8.30 5.49 -47.17
N GLN A 286 -9.46 5.05 -47.69
CA GLN A 286 -10.68 5.85 -47.71
C GLN A 286 -11.73 5.23 -46.78
N PHE A 287 -12.14 5.99 -45.77
CA PHE A 287 -12.99 5.56 -44.65
C PHE A 287 -14.45 5.45 -45.09
N SER A 288 -14.77 4.42 -45.87
CA SER A 288 -16.02 4.26 -46.60
C SER A 288 -17.22 3.94 -45.68
N PRO A 289 -18.47 4.22 -46.10
CA PRO A 289 -19.66 3.86 -45.32
C PRO A 289 -19.69 2.37 -44.97
N GLY A 290 -19.60 2.05 -43.68
CA GLY A 290 -19.65 0.67 -43.16
C GLY A 290 -18.30 -0.06 -43.06
N SER A 291 -17.16 0.56 -43.38
CA SER A 291 -15.85 -0.03 -43.05
C SER A 291 -15.52 0.10 -41.56
N SER A 292 -14.66 -0.78 -41.03
CA SER A 292 -14.03 -0.60 -39.71
C SER A 292 -12.73 0.20 -39.79
N LEU A 293 -12.18 0.63 -38.65
CA LEU A 293 -10.78 1.07 -38.60
C LEU A 293 -9.86 -0.14 -38.89
N PRO A 294 -8.76 0.04 -39.65
CA PRO A 294 -7.81 -1.04 -39.93
C PRO A 294 -7.10 -1.55 -38.66
N MET A 295 -6.79 -2.86 -38.59
CA MET A 295 -6.26 -3.49 -37.37
C MET A 295 -4.81 -3.11 -37.02
N HIS A 296 -4.08 -2.45 -37.93
CA HIS A 296 -2.75 -1.90 -37.70
C HIS A 296 -2.77 -0.48 -37.11
N PHE A 297 -3.95 0.16 -37.03
CA PHE A 297 -4.13 1.42 -36.34
C PHE A 297 -4.17 1.18 -34.82
N ILE A 298 -3.48 2.05 -34.08
CA ILE A 298 -3.28 1.95 -32.64
C ILE A 298 -3.63 3.27 -31.94
N TYR A 299 -4.03 3.14 -30.68
CA TYR A 299 -4.37 4.19 -29.74
C TYR A 299 -3.36 4.18 -28.58
N ASN A 300 -3.26 5.28 -27.85
CA ASN A 300 -2.49 5.38 -26.61
C ASN A 300 -3.45 5.11 -25.45
N ARG A 301 -3.25 4.01 -24.71
CA ARG A 301 -4.20 3.47 -23.73
C ARG A 301 -5.58 3.19 -24.34
N PHE A 302 -6.61 3.04 -23.50
CA PHE A 302 -7.96 2.69 -23.97
C PHE A 302 -8.67 3.88 -24.65
N PRO A 303 -9.11 3.73 -25.91
CA PRO A 303 -9.87 4.77 -26.61
C PRO A 303 -11.33 4.81 -26.14
N ASP A 304 -11.91 6.01 -26.04
CA ASP A 304 -13.36 6.14 -26.13
C ASP A 304 -13.81 5.86 -27.57
N SER A 305 -14.43 4.70 -27.78
CA SER A 305 -15.02 4.31 -29.07
C SER A 305 -16.07 5.31 -29.63
N SER A 306 -16.65 6.18 -28.79
CA SER A 306 -17.60 7.21 -29.24
C SER A 306 -16.93 8.34 -30.04
N ALA A 307 -15.62 8.52 -29.83
CA ALA A 307 -14.86 9.64 -30.39
C ALA A 307 -14.49 9.50 -31.88
N TYR A 308 -14.47 8.27 -32.41
CA TYR A 308 -13.99 7.96 -33.76
C TYR A 308 -15.18 7.60 -34.66
N THR A 309 -15.61 8.52 -35.52
CA THR A 309 -16.70 8.25 -36.47
C THR A 309 -16.17 8.03 -37.89
N ILE A 310 -16.35 6.82 -38.40
CA ILE A 310 -16.03 6.42 -39.77
C ILE A 310 -17.20 6.81 -40.69
N SER A 311 -16.93 7.53 -41.77
CA SER A 311 -17.90 7.95 -42.78
C SER A 311 -19.19 8.56 -42.23
N PRO A 312 -19.13 9.66 -41.44
CA PRO A 312 -20.34 10.35 -41.00
C PRO A 312 -21.21 10.72 -42.22
N PRO A 313 -22.56 10.59 -42.16
CA PRO A 313 -23.44 10.75 -43.33
C PRO A 313 -23.28 12.06 -44.11
N GLU A 314 -22.89 13.13 -43.42
CA GLU A 314 -22.62 14.45 -43.97
C GLU A 314 -21.23 14.59 -44.65
N ASP A 315 -20.26 13.73 -44.33
CA ASP A 315 -18.91 13.71 -44.91
C ASP A 315 -18.45 12.27 -45.23
N PRO A 316 -19.03 11.61 -46.25
CA PRO A 316 -18.67 10.25 -46.61
C PRO A 316 -17.19 10.10 -46.99
N ASN A 317 -16.64 8.91 -46.75
CA ASN A 317 -15.23 8.56 -46.98
C ASN A 317 -14.20 9.22 -46.02
N THR A 318 -14.66 9.92 -44.98
CA THR A 318 -13.79 10.58 -43.98
C THR A 318 -13.76 9.87 -42.63
N LEU A 319 -12.65 10.02 -41.88
CA LEU A 319 -12.59 9.71 -40.44
C LEU A 319 -12.76 11.02 -39.67
N ARG A 320 -13.78 11.10 -38.81
CA ARG A 320 -13.98 12.26 -37.94
C ARG A 320 -13.32 12.05 -36.57
N LEU A 321 -12.46 13.02 -36.25
CA LEU A 321 -11.86 13.37 -34.96
C LEU A 321 -12.22 14.86 -34.67
N THR A 322 -12.31 15.34 -33.42
CA THR A 322 -12.44 16.81 -33.06
C THR A 322 -11.83 17.17 -31.67
N PRO A 323 -11.78 18.42 -31.16
CA PRO A 323 -11.09 18.74 -29.90
C PRO A 323 -11.51 17.96 -28.64
N SER A 324 -10.54 17.31 -27.98
CA SER A 324 -10.61 16.76 -26.61
C SER A 324 -10.05 17.74 -25.56
N VAL A 325 -10.33 17.53 -24.27
CA VAL A 325 -9.84 18.41 -23.18
C VAL A 325 -8.36 18.16 -22.83
N LEU A 326 -7.88 16.92 -22.93
CA LEU A 326 -6.46 16.59 -22.76
C LEU A 326 -5.65 16.81 -24.06
N ASN A 327 -4.41 17.25 -23.89
CA ASN A 327 -3.37 17.36 -24.91
C ASN A 327 -2.37 16.18 -24.83
N LEU A 328 -1.42 16.10 -25.77
CA LEU A 328 -0.50 14.96 -25.90
C LEU A 328 0.56 14.85 -24.80
N THR A 329 0.94 15.97 -24.18
CA THR A 329 1.84 15.99 -23.02
C THR A 329 1.15 15.64 -21.69
N GLY A 330 -0.18 15.49 -21.68
CA GLY A 330 -0.95 15.18 -20.48
C GLY A 330 -0.72 13.76 -19.96
N ILE A 331 -0.66 13.61 -18.63
CA ILE A 331 -0.62 12.30 -17.97
C ILE A 331 -2.05 11.79 -17.78
N ASP A 332 -2.46 10.86 -18.64
CA ASP A 332 -3.74 10.16 -18.51
C ASP A 332 -3.59 9.02 -17.48
N GLY A 333 -3.77 9.37 -16.20
CA GLY A 333 -3.67 8.44 -15.06
C GLY A 333 -3.77 9.14 -13.69
N ARG A 334 -4.65 8.62 -12.81
CA ARG A 334 -5.03 9.11 -11.46
C ARG A 334 -5.44 10.60 -11.28
N THR A 335 -5.16 11.50 -12.23
CA THR A 335 -5.40 12.95 -12.10
C THR A 335 -6.42 13.52 -13.09
N SER A 336 -6.80 12.78 -14.14
CA SER A 336 -7.89 13.12 -15.07
C SER A 336 -8.91 11.98 -15.16
N PRO A 337 -10.22 12.24 -15.13
CA PRO A 337 -11.28 11.24 -15.37
C PRO A 337 -11.79 11.23 -16.82
N PHE A 338 -11.06 11.84 -17.77
CA PHE A 338 -11.45 11.98 -19.17
C PHE A 338 -10.34 11.46 -20.09
N PRO A 339 -10.61 10.50 -21.00
CA PRO A 339 -9.58 9.88 -21.82
C PRO A 339 -9.05 10.81 -22.90
N GLN A 340 -7.73 10.74 -23.13
CA GLN A 340 -7.11 11.29 -24.32
C GLN A 340 -7.66 10.58 -25.57
N THR A 341 -7.90 11.33 -26.65
CA THR A 341 -8.35 10.74 -27.92
C THR A 341 -7.26 10.88 -28.97
N PHE A 342 -6.90 9.76 -29.59
CA PHE A 342 -5.61 9.56 -30.23
C PHE A 342 -5.53 8.27 -31.06
N VAL A 343 -5.29 8.34 -32.38
CA VAL A 343 -5.14 7.18 -33.28
C VAL A 343 -4.03 7.34 -34.35
N GLY A 344 -3.24 6.30 -34.60
CA GLY A 344 -2.17 6.38 -35.61
C GLY A 344 -1.61 5.00 -35.97
N ARG A 345 -0.44 4.95 -36.64
CA ARG A 345 0.20 3.70 -37.04
C ARG A 345 1.72 3.75 -36.85
N ARG A 346 2.31 2.57 -36.63
CA ARG A 346 3.76 2.37 -36.50
C ARG A 346 4.52 2.88 -37.73
N GLN A 347 5.69 3.47 -37.52
CA GLN A 347 6.64 3.79 -38.60
C GLN A 347 7.43 2.52 -38.99
N GLU A 348 7.06 1.89 -40.10
CA GLU A 348 7.75 0.69 -40.65
C GLU A 348 8.99 1.03 -41.49
N HIS A 349 9.10 2.26 -42.01
CA HIS A 349 10.10 2.63 -43.00
C HIS A 349 10.96 3.83 -42.58
N ILE A 350 12.26 3.77 -42.89
CA ILE A 350 13.22 4.87 -42.66
C ILE A 350 12.88 6.08 -43.53
N LEU A 351 12.47 5.82 -44.77
CA LEU A 351 11.99 6.82 -45.73
C LEU A 351 10.50 6.56 -45.96
N PHE A 352 9.65 7.52 -45.64
CA PHE A 352 8.21 7.44 -45.85
C PHE A 352 7.63 8.83 -46.15
N LYS A 353 6.41 8.84 -46.69
CA LYS A 353 5.59 10.05 -46.84
C LYS A 353 4.21 9.77 -46.26
N PHE A 354 3.89 10.38 -45.13
CA PHE A 354 2.55 10.35 -44.58
C PHE A 354 1.82 11.62 -45.01
N GLN A 355 0.68 11.47 -45.68
CA GLN A 355 -0.14 12.60 -46.11
C GLN A 355 -1.56 12.39 -45.62
N THR A 356 -2.16 13.41 -45.02
CA THR A 356 -3.59 13.46 -44.71
C THR A 356 -4.20 14.75 -45.25
N THR A 357 -5.53 14.83 -45.28
CA THR A 357 -6.26 16.06 -45.63
C THR A 357 -7.17 16.42 -44.47
N LEU A 358 -6.74 17.40 -43.67
CA LEU A 358 -7.44 17.83 -42.47
C LEU A 358 -8.39 18.99 -42.78
N ARG A 359 -9.66 18.87 -42.38
CA ARG A 359 -10.58 20.00 -42.28
C ARG A 359 -10.87 20.24 -40.80
N PHE A 360 -10.38 21.36 -40.28
CA PHE A 360 -10.52 21.73 -38.87
C PHE A 360 -11.09 23.14 -38.73
N GLU A 361 -12.14 23.25 -37.92
CA GLU A 361 -12.82 24.50 -37.58
C GLU A 361 -13.22 24.46 -36.10
N SER A 362 -12.98 25.56 -35.39
CA SER A 362 -13.42 25.79 -34.02
C SER A 362 -13.71 27.27 -33.83
N SER A 363 -14.59 27.60 -32.89
CA SER A 363 -14.82 28.96 -32.37
C SER A 363 -13.93 29.31 -31.18
N HIS A 364 -13.30 28.30 -30.55
CA HIS A 364 -12.50 28.46 -29.35
C HIS A 364 -11.08 28.92 -29.69
N ASP A 365 -10.51 29.77 -28.82
CA ASP A 365 -9.10 30.16 -28.86
C ASP A 365 -8.20 28.98 -28.47
N GLN A 366 -6.98 28.96 -29.01
CA GLN A 366 -5.95 27.92 -28.83
C GLN A 366 -6.36 26.48 -29.22
N ALA A 367 -7.55 26.27 -29.77
CA ALA A 367 -7.98 24.96 -30.28
C ALA A 367 -7.16 24.57 -31.52
N GLU A 368 -6.62 23.34 -31.51
CA GLU A 368 -5.72 22.80 -32.53
C GLU A 368 -6.07 21.34 -32.87
N ALA A 369 -5.95 20.98 -34.15
CA ALA A 369 -5.95 19.60 -34.63
C ALA A 369 -4.86 19.42 -35.69
N GLY A 370 -4.26 18.23 -35.80
CA GLY A 370 -3.07 18.06 -36.62
C GLY A 370 -2.62 16.62 -36.82
N VAL A 371 -1.38 16.48 -37.30
CA VAL A 371 -0.61 15.24 -37.33
C VAL A 371 0.59 15.38 -36.42
N THR A 372 1.03 14.31 -35.75
CA THR A 372 2.22 14.35 -34.88
C THR A 372 3.15 13.18 -35.14
N ILE A 373 4.42 13.34 -34.75
CA ILE A 373 5.37 12.25 -34.59
C ILE A 373 5.55 12.00 -33.08
N PHE A 374 4.74 11.14 -32.47
CA PHE A 374 4.69 10.92 -31.02
C PHE A 374 5.46 9.67 -30.55
N LEU A 375 6.63 9.81 -29.93
CA LEU A 375 7.33 8.67 -29.30
C LEU A 375 6.75 8.36 -27.91
N ASN A 376 6.51 9.40 -27.11
CA ASN A 376 5.91 9.38 -25.77
C ASN A 376 5.47 10.81 -25.37
N GLN A 377 4.87 11.01 -24.20
CA GLN A 377 4.38 12.34 -23.75
C GLN A 377 5.47 13.43 -23.60
N LEU A 378 6.76 13.06 -23.62
CA LEU A 378 7.90 13.96 -23.47
C LEU A 378 8.71 14.14 -24.77
N GLN A 379 8.36 13.42 -25.84
CA GLN A 379 9.10 13.37 -27.11
C GLN A 379 8.13 13.29 -28.28
N HIS A 380 7.71 14.45 -28.81
CA HIS A 380 6.85 14.52 -29.98
C HIS A 380 6.99 15.80 -30.83
N PHE A 381 6.65 15.69 -32.13
CA PHE A 381 6.61 16.82 -33.07
C PHE A 381 5.19 17.03 -33.62
N ASP A 382 4.50 18.11 -33.26
CA ASP A 382 3.11 18.35 -33.63
C ASP A 382 2.99 19.35 -34.78
N LEU A 383 2.35 18.95 -35.88
CA LEU A 383 2.04 19.79 -37.04
C LEU A 383 0.52 19.99 -37.12
N GLY A 384 0.04 21.11 -36.59
CA GLY A 384 -1.38 21.40 -36.39
C GLY A 384 -1.89 22.62 -37.14
N ILE A 385 -3.22 22.66 -37.34
CA ILE A 385 -3.97 23.88 -37.65
C ILE A 385 -4.52 24.39 -36.32
N ILE A 386 -4.08 25.57 -35.89
CA ILE A 386 -4.52 26.23 -34.65
C ILE A 386 -5.33 27.49 -34.94
N ARG A 387 -6.32 27.78 -34.10
CA ARG A 387 -7.00 29.08 -34.08
C ARG A 387 -6.48 29.94 -32.94
N LEU A 388 -6.12 31.20 -33.23
CA LEU A 388 -5.59 32.15 -32.24
C LEU A 388 -6.34 33.49 -32.25
N THR A 389 -6.57 34.07 -31.07
CA THR A 389 -6.88 35.51 -30.90
C THR A 389 -5.64 36.38 -31.16
N PRO A 390 -5.80 37.68 -31.45
CA PRO A 390 -4.65 38.60 -31.58
C PRO A 390 -3.76 38.66 -30.33
N LYS A 391 -4.33 38.44 -29.14
CA LYS A 391 -3.56 38.34 -27.89
C LYS A 391 -2.69 37.08 -27.87
N SER A 392 -3.28 35.90 -28.05
CA SER A 392 -2.52 34.65 -28.01
C SER A 392 -1.61 34.44 -29.24
N ALA A 393 -1.87 35.11 -30.35
CA ALA A 393 -0.93 35.16 -31.48
C ALA A 393 0.31 36.03 -31.19
N LEU A 394 0.15 37.17 -30.51
CA LEU A 394 1.28 37.99 -30.05
C LEU A 394 2.11 37.25 -28.98
N GLU A 395 1.45 36.56 -28.05
CA GLU A 395 2.09 35.69 -27.05
C GLU A 395 2.85 34.51 -27.70
N ALA A 396 2.36 34.02 -28.85
CA ALA A 396 3.04 33.03 -29.68
C ALA A 396 4.10 33.61 -30.63
N GLY A 397 4.49 34.88 -30.46
CA GLY A 397 5.59 35.53 -31.19
C GLY A 397 5.23 36.17 -32.54
N TYR A 398 3.94 36.30 -32.89
CA TYR A 398 3.50 36.89 -34.15
C TYR A 398 3.24 38.39 -34.01
N ILE A 399 4.06 39.22 -34.67
CA ILE A 399 4.08 40.68 -34.46
C ILE A 399 2.99 41.42 -35.28
N ASP A 400 2.58 40.87 -36.43
CA ASP A 400 1.74 41.56 -37.44
C ASP A 400 0.27 41.08 -37.50
N THR A 401 -0.34 40.67 -36.38
CA THR A 401 -1.74 40.17 -36.41
C THR A 401 -2.79 41.27 -36.64
N PRO A 402 -3.81 41.04 -37.49
CA PRO A 402 -4.98 41.91 -37.59
C PRO A 402 -5.75 41.99 -36.26
N LEU A 403 -5.79 43.17 -35.65
CA LEU A 403 -6.24 43.43 -34.26
C LEU A 403 -7.69 42.99 -33.90
N ASN A 404 -8.54 42.64 -34.87
CA ASN A 404 -10.00 42.54 -34.68
C ASN A 404 -10.62 41.14 -34.97
N ALA A 405 -9.84 40.07 -35.19
CA ALA A 405 -10.41 38.75 -35.50
C ALA A 405 -9.56 37.56 -34.99
N THR A 406 -10.20 36.41 -34.74
CA THR A 406 -9.49 35.14 -34.53
C THR A 406 -9.13 34.50 -35.88
N ALA A 407 -7.84 34.29 -36.11
CA ALA A 407 -7.29 33.78 -37.36
C ALA A 407 -6.81 32.33 -37.23
N ARG A 408 -6.60 31.67 -38.38
CA ARG A 408 -6.03 30.31 -38.47
C ARG A 408 -4.57 30.36 -38.85
N TYR A 409 -3.80 29.47 -38.23
CA TYR A 409 -2.38 29.29 -38.50
C TYR A 409 -2.04 27.81 -38.63
N VAL A 410 -1.00 27.50 -39.39
CA VAL A 410 -0.34 26.19 -39.34
C VAL A 410 0.86 26.33 -38.40
N ARG A 411 0.89 25.51 -37.34
CA ARG A 411 1.92 25.50 -36.30
C ARG A 411 2.73 24.21 -36.36
N LEU A 412 4.06 24.33 -36.22
CA LEU A 412 4.94 23.23 -35.81
C LEU A 412 5.38 23.45 -34.37
N THR A 413 5.09 22.49 -33.50
CA THR A 413 5.52 22.42 -32.10
C THR A 413 6.47 21.24 -31.92
N THR A 414 7.43 21.36 -31.00
CA THR A 414 8.42 20.30 -30.68
C THR A 414 8.54 20.17 -29.17
N VAL A 415 8.40 18.95 -28.66
CA VAL A 415 8.57 18.58 -27.24
C VAL A 415 9.65 17.50 -27.17
N THR A 416 10.72 17.70 -26.39
CA THR A 416 11.84 16.76 -26.30
C THR A 416 12.50 16.76 -24.91
N ALA A 417 12.88 15.57 -24.42
CA ALA A 417 13.49 15.37 -23.10
C ALA A 417 14.86 16.06 -22.91
N ASN A 418 15.64 16.29 -23.97
CA ASN A 418 16.94 16.97 -23.86
C ASN A 418 16.83 18.48 -23.52
N SER A 419 15.62 19.04 -23.41
CA SER A 419 15.45 20.48 -23.14
C SER A 419 15.63 20.91 -21.68
N THR A 420 15.76 19.99 -20.72
CA THR A 420 15.78 20.34 -19.28
C THR A 420 17.10 20.10 -18.53
N ASN A 421 17.98 19.20 -18.97
CA ASN A 421 19.11 18.76 -18.13
C ASN A 421 20.52 19.20 -18.57
N ASP A 422 20.77 19.64 -19.81
CA ASP A 422 22.16 19.92 -20.26
C ASP A 422 22.31 21.06 -21.31
N GLY A 423 21.41 22.06 -21.28
CA GLY A 423 21.60 23.35 -21.98
C GLY A 423 21.69 23.32 -23.52
N ALA A 424 21.43 22.18 -24.16
CA ALA A 424 21.57 22.01 -25.60
C ALA A 424 20.49 22.77 -26.40
N SER A 425 20.84 23.92 -26.99
CA SER A 425 19.92 24.68 -27.84
C SER A 425 19.60 23.92 -29.13
N ASP A 426 18.33 23.61 -29.38
CA ASP A 426 17.91 23.05 -30.66
C ASP A 426 18.15 24.06 -31.79
N THR A 427 19.06 23.71 -32.70
CA THR A 427 19.46 24.54 -33.84
C THR A 427 18.71 24.20 -35.13
N TYR A 428 17.89 23.14 -35.14
CA TYR A 428 17.20 22.60 -36.31
C TYR A 428 15.68 22.72 -36.21
N SER A 429 15.08 22.33 -35.07
CA SER A 429 13.63 22.43 -34.87
C SER A 429 13.24 23.86 -34.51
N ARG A 430 13.12 24.71 -35.51
CA ARG A 430 12.50 26.03 -35.34
C ARG A 430 10.97 25.85 -35.28
N PRO A 431 10.31 26.02 -34.12
CA PRO A 431 8.86 26.07 -34.08
C PRO A 431 8.42 27.27 -34.93
N ALA A 432 7.47 27.02 -35.83
CA ALA A 432 7.08 27.97 -36.85
C ALA A 432 5.56 28.05 -36.94
N ILE A 433 5.04 29.27 -36.99
CA ILE A 433 3.62 29.57 -37.08
C ILE A 433 3.43 30.38 -38.36
N LEU A 434 2.71 29.81 -39.32
CA LEU A 434 2.47 30.42 -40.64
C LEU A 434 0.98 30.74 -40.80
N PRO A 435 0.60 31.93 -41.31
CA PRO A 435 -0.79 32.26 -41.58
C PRO A 435 -1.36 31.35 -42.67
N LEU A 436 -2.65 31.04 -42.56
CA LEU A 436 -3.36 30.15 -43.48
C LEU A 436 -4.42 30.94 -44.27
N ASP A 437 -4.02 31.49 -45.41
CA ASP A 437 -4.82 32.35 -46.32
C ASP A 437 -5.91 31.58 -47.11
N LEU A 438 -6.54 30.58 -46.48
CA LEU A 438 -7.57 29.74 -47.07
C LEU A 438 -8.95 30.04 -46.48
N GLU A 439 -9.97 29.97 -47.34
CA GLU A 439 -11.39 30.00 -46.96
C GLU A 439 -11.70 29.08 -45.77
N PRO A 440 -12.56 29.49 -44.80
CA PRO A 440 -12.78 28.77 -43.55
C PRO A 440 -13.03 27.27 -43.73
N HIS A 441 -13.84 26.89 -44.72
CA HIS A 441 -14.29 25.51 -44.93
C HIS A 441 -13.37 24.65 -45.80
N ARG A 442 -12.25 25.18 -46.32
CA ARG A 442 -11.37 24.44 -47.24
C ARG A 442 -10.51 23.41 -46.47
N PRO A 443 -10.53 22.12 -46.86
CA PRO A 443 -9.62 21.12 -46.31
C PRO A 443 -8.16 21.42 -46.70
N VAL A 444 -7.24 21.17 -45.77
CA VAL A 444 -5.80 21.42 -45.90
C VAL A 444 -5.04 20.10 -45.97
N PRO A 445 -4.36 19.81 -47.09
CA PRO A 445 -3.43 18.69 -47.16
C PRO A 445 -2.20 18.98 -46.29
N ILE A 446 -1.89 18.06 -45.38
CA ILE A 446 -0.75 18.12 -44.45
C ILE A 446 0.11 16.87 -44.69
N GLN A 447 1.43 17.03 -44.71
CA GLN A 447 2.37 15.96 -45.04
C GLN A 447 3.58 15.97 -44.09
N ILE A 448 3.94 14.77 -43.60
CA ILE A 448 5.21 14.47 -42.95
C ILE A 448 6.04 13.64 -43.94
N GLU A 449 7.30 14.00 -44.15
CA GLU A 449 8.22 13.27 -45.04
C GLU A 449 9.57 13.05 -44.36
N ALA A 450 9.97 11.78 -44.22
CA ALA A 450 11.33 11.43 -43.83
C ALA A 450 12.23 11.57 -45.07
N VAL A 451 12.95 12.70 -45.16
CA VAL A 451 13.75 13.07 -46.35
C VAL A 451 15.03 12.25 -46.43
N ASN A 452 15.56 11.87 -45.27
CA ASN A 452 16.69 10.95 -45.09
C ASN A 452 16.53 10.24 -43.73
N ARG A 453 17.53 9.43 -43.32
CA ARG A 453 17.52 8.73 -42.02
C ARG A 453 17.47 9.67 -40.79
N THR A 454 17.96 10.90 -40.92
CA THR A 454 18.17 11.84 -39.80
C THR A 454 17.10 12.90 -39.64
N THR A 455 16.23 13.12 -40.64
CA THR A 455 15.50 14.39 -40.74
C THR A 455 14.09 14.24 -41.33
N TYR A 456 13.10 14.72 -40.57
CA TYR A 456 11.72 14.90 -40.99
C TYR A 456 11.49 16.30 -41.54
N ALA A 457 10.65 16.40 -42.57
CA ALA A 457 10.16 17.65 -43.13
C ALA A 457 8.65 17.77 -42.92
N PHE A 458 8.23 18.87 -42.28
CA PHE A 458 6.83 19.15 -41.95
C PHE A 458 6.24 20.13 -42.97
N LYS A 459 5.18 19.73 -43.68
CA LYS A 459 4.67 20.44 -44.86
C LYS A 459 3.15 20.57 -44.85
N TYR A 460 2.65 21.66 -45.41
CA TYR A 460 1.23 21.83 -45.75
C TYR A 460 1.07 22.33 -47.18
N LYS A 461 -0.10 22.10 -47.78
CA LYS A 461 -0.39 22.53 -49.16
C LYS A 461 -1.33 23.73 -49.17
N ASP A 462 -0.83 24.81 -49.75
CA ASP A 462 -1.54 26.06 -49.97
C ASP A 462 -1.93 26.23 -51.46
N VAL A 463 -2.62 27.32 -51.82
CA VAL A 463 -2.92 27.70 -53.21
C VAL A 463 -1.66 27.77 -54.09
N SER A 464 -0.50 28.14 -53.53
CA SER A 464 0.77 28.20 -54.25
C SER A 464 1.54 26.87 -54.31
N GLY A 465 1.01 25.77 -53.74
CA GLY A 465 1.67 24.47 -53.65
C GLY A 465 2.13 24.08 -52.25
N TRP A 466 3.05 23.12 -52.15
CA TRP A 466 3.58 22.63 -50.87
C TRP A 466 4.55 23.64 -50.26
N LYS A 467 4.25 24.10 -49.04
CA LYS A 467 5.12 24.93 -48.19
C LYS A 467 5.69 24.08 -47.06
N VAL A 468 6.97 24.27 -46.74
CA VAL A 468 7.61 23.68 -45.55
C VAL A 468 7.34 24.59 -44.36
N VAL A 469 6.84 24.03 -43.25
CA VAL A 469 6.65 24.73 -41.96
C VAL A 469 7.96 24.71 -41.18
N GLY A 470 8.57 23.53 -41.08
CA GLY A 470 9.86 23.33 -40.42
C GLY A 470 10.42 21.93 -40.61
N TRP A 471 11.43 21.61 -39.81
CA TRP A 471 12.19 20.36 -39.87
C TRP A 471 12.35 19.82 -38.44
N GLY A 472 12.57 18.52 -38.28
CA GLY A 472 12.85 17.89 -36.99
C GLY A 472 13.87 16.77 -37.13
N ASN A 473 14.67 16.53 -36.08
CA ASN A 473 15.72 15.51 -36.09
C ASN A 473 15.17 14.16 -35.60
N SER A 474 15.46 13.05 -36.29
CA SER A 474 14.95 11.73 -35.92
C SER A 474 15.57 11.16 -34.65
N SER A 475 16.71 11.68 -34.18
CA SER A 475 17.25 11.34 -32.86
C SER A 475 16.36 11.81 -31.71
N GLN A 476 15.61 12.91 -31.87
CA GLN A 476 14.72 13.45 -30.84
C GLN A 476 13.50 12.56 -30.56
N VAL A 477 13.18 11.66 -31.50
CA VAL A 477 12.18 10.59 -31.38
C VAL A 477 12.82 9.20 -31.54
N SER A 478 14.09 9.06 -31.13
CA SER A 478 14.76 7.77 -30.93
C SER A 478 15.05 7.60 -29.43
N GLY A 479 14.49 6.57 -28.78
CA GLY A 479 14.68 6.30 -27.36
C GLY A 479 13.52 5.52 -26.73
N GLY A 480 13.72 5.01 -25.51
CA GLY A 480 12.73 4.18 -24.82
C GLY A 480 12.39 2.88 -25.58
N PHE A 481 11.22 2.31 -25.30
CA PHE A 481 10.76 1.05 -25.92
C PHE A 481 9.72 1.22 -27.05
N THR A 482 9.21 2.44 -27.34
CA THR A 482 7.94 2.72 -28.05
C THR A 482 8.07 3.38 -29.45
N GLY A 483 6.96 3.93 -30.02
CA GLY A 483 6.90 4.64 -31.32
C GLY A 483 5.56 5.39 -31.63
N THR A 484 5.49 5.98 -32.84
CA THR A 484 4.67 7.12 -33.40
C THR A 484 3.11 6.99 -33.63
N ILE A 485 2.20 7.91 -33.15
CA ILE A 485 0.67 7.83 -33.17
C ILE A 485 -0.11 9.25 -33.03
N VAL A 486 -1.47 9.49 -33.27
CA VAL A 486 -2.18 10.87 -33.40
C VAL A 486 -3.76 11.10 -33.11
N ALA A 487 -4.27 11.99 -32.20
CA ALA A 487 -5.65 12.68 -32.09
C ALA A 487 -7.07 11.91 -32.22
N GLN A 488 -8.37 12.32 -31.99
CA GLN A 488 -9.22 13.40 -31.32
C GLN A 488 -10.81 13.06 -31.32
N ALA A 489 -11.78 13.72 -30.58
CA ALA A 489 -13.23 13.33 -30.24
C ALA A 489 -14.45 14.36 -30.36
N VAL A 490 -15.78 14.00 -30.18
CA VAL A 490 -16.99 14.93 -30.05
C VAL A 490 -18.41 14.36 -29.56
N ILE A 491 -19.47 15.23 -29.41
CA ILE A 491 -20.96 15.00 -29.12
C ILE A 491 -21.64 13.86 -29.94
N SER A 492 -22.73 13.23 -29.43
CA SER A 492 -23.34 12.03 -30.04
C SER A 492 -24.87 12.01 -30.33
N ARG A 493 -25.22 11.62 -31.57
CA ARG A 493 -26.45 10.89 -32.00
C ARG A 493 -27.83 11.38 -31.51
N GLY A 494 -28.08 12.68 -31.51
CA GLY A 494 -29.43 13.25 -31.27
C GLY A 494 -29.93 13.16 -29.82
N TYR A 495 -29.15 12.57 -28.91
CA TYR A 495 -29.38 12.60 -27.47
C TYR A 495 -28.36 13.53 -26.84
N VAL A 496 -28.84 14.63 -26.25
CA VAL A 496 -27.98 15.68 -25.71
C VAL A 496 -27.42 15.26 -24.35
N SER A 497 -26.30 14.53 -24.35
CA SER A 497 -25.58 14.16 -23.12
C SER A 497 -24.82 15.37 -22.55
N VAL A 498 -25.41 15.98 -21.51
CA VAL A 498 -24.81 17.08 -20.75
C VAL A 498 -24.46 16.60 -19.34
N SER A 499 -23.20 16.74 -18.92
CA SER A 499 -22.74 16.34 -17.58
C SER A 499 -22.50 17.56 -16.66
N ARG A 500 -22.69 17.35 -15.35
CA ARG A 500 -22.50 18.35 -14.25
C ARG A 500 -23.31 19.65 -14.37
N ASN A 501 -24.65 19.55 -14.32
CA ASN A 501 -25.51 20.67 -13.90
C ASN A 501 -25.78 20.60 -12.38
N ILE A 502 -25.77 21.74 -11.69
CA ILE A 502 -25.94 21.86 -10.23
C ILE A 502 -27.04 22.89 -9.92
N GLY A 503 -27.68 22.78 -8.75
CA GLY A 503 -28.64 23.75 -8.20
C GLY A 503 -27.98 25.06 -7.73
N CYS A 504 -27.34 25.77 -8.66
CA CYS A 504 -26.61 27.02 -8.41
C CYS A 504 -27.14 28.19 -9.25
N THR A 505 -26.82 29.41 -8.81
CA THR A 505 -27.09 30.65 -9.55
C THR A 505 -26.12 30.83 -10.73
N LYS A 506 -26.33 31.88 -11.54
CA LYS A 506 -25.42 32.25 -12.66
C LYS A 506 -23.98 32.53 -12.23
N ASP A 507 -23.77 32.77 -10.94
CA ASP A 507 -22.48 33.09 -10.30
C ASP A 507 -21.88 31.86 -9.60
N PHE A 508 -22.34 30.66 -9.96
CA PHE A 508 -21.91 29.34 -9.48
C PHE A 508 -22.10 29.07 -7.96
N LYS A 509 -22.82 29.93 -7.23
CA LYS A 509 -23.15 29.71 -5.81
C LYS A 509 -24.36 28.80 -5.64
N ILE A 510 -24.28 27.84 -4.71
CA ILE A 510 -25.36 26.90 -4.37
C ILE A 510 -26.53 27.66 -3.73
N VAL A 511 -27.76 27.29 -4.08
CA VAL A 511 -28.98 27.95 -3.59
C VAL A 511 -29.31 27.49 -2.14
N PRO A 512 -29.58 28.43 -1.21
CA PRO A 512 -30.03 28.12 0.15
C PRO A 512 -31.49 27.65 0.18
N GLY A 513 -31.86 26.86 1.20
CA GLY A 513 -33.20 26.26 1.33
C GLY A 513 -33.25 24.72 1.27
N GLY A 514 -32.13 24.06 1.56
CA GLY A 514 -32.04 22.59 1.63
C GLY A 514 -32.16 21.88 0.28
N VAL A 515 -32.26 20.55 0.31
CA VAL A 515 -32.25 19.71 -0.90
C VAL A 515 -33.43 20.00 -1.84
N GLN A 516 -34.58 20.44 -1.31
CA GLN A 516 -35.76 20.81 -2.11
C GLN A 516 -35.49 22.02 -3.02
N ALA A 517 -34.90 23.10 -2.49
CA ALA A 517 -34.55 24.29 -3.26
C ALA A 517 -33.47 23.97 -4.32
N GLN A 518 -32.46 23.17 -3.96
CA GLN A 518 -31.37 22.80 -4.85
C GLN A 518 -31.85 21.88 -5.99
N THR A 519 -32.73 20.91 -5.70
CA THR A 519 -33.36 20.02 -6.70
C THR A 519 -34.15 20.82 -7.73
N ARG A 520 -34.96 21.79 -7.29
CA ARG A 520 -35.77 22.66 -8.15
C ARG A 520 -34.90 23.41 -9.16
N VAL A 521 -33.86 24.10 -8.68
CA VAL A 521 -32.97 24.92 -9.54
C VAL A 521 -32.09 24.06 -10.45
N ALA A 522 -31.69 22.85 -10.03
CA ALA A 522 -30.96 21.92 -10.89
C ALA A 522 -31.79 21.49 -12.12
N LEU A 523 -33.06 21.14 -11.92
CA LEU A 523 -33.98 20.77 -13.01
C LEU A 523 -34.28 21.96 -13.93
N GLU A 524 -34.48 23.16 -13.36
CA GLU A 524 -34.61 24.39 -14.14
C GLU A 524 -33.37 24.71 -14.98
N ASN A 525 -32.16 24.39 -14.53
CA ASN A 525 -30.94 24.60 -15.30
C ASN A 525 -30.76 23.55 -16.42
N VAL A 526 -31.05 22.27 -16.15
CA VAL A 526 -31.09 21.22 -17.18
C VAL A 526 -32.05 21.57 -18.31
N SER A 527 -33.24 22.10 -17.98
CA SER A 527 -34.22 22.57 -18.97
C SER A 527 -33.63 23.60 -19.95
N LYS A 528 -32.80 24.53 -19.49
CA LYS A 528 -32.19 25.58 -20.34
C LYS A 528 -31.17 25.01 -21.31
N VAL A 529 -30.34 24.04 -20.87
CA VAL A 529 -29.32 23.44 -21.74
C VAL A 529 -29.95 22.48 -22.76
N LEU A 530 -30.99 21.75 -22.37
CA LEU A 530 -31.78 20.96 -23.32
C LEU A 530 -32.43 21.86 -24.39
N GLN A 531 -33.03 22.99 -24.00
CA GLN A 531 -33.61 23.94 -24.96
C GLN A 531 -32.56 24.53 -25.91
N ALA A 532 -31.37 24.90 -25.40
CA ALA A 532 -30.26 25.39 -26.22
C ALA A 532 -29.75 24.34 -27.24
N ALA A 533 -29.97 23.06 -26.98
CA ALA A 533 -29.66 21.93 -27.87
C ALA A 533 -30.89 21.34 -28.57
N GLY A 534 -32.06 22.02 -28.54
CA GLY A 534 -33.25 21.67 -29.30
C GLY A 534 -34.20 20.63 -28.69
N SER A 535 -34.18 20.43 -27.36
CA SER A 535 -35.01 19.44 -26.65
C SER A 535 -35.63 19.98 -25.34
N GLY A 536 -36.45 19.18 -24.66
CA GLY A 536 -37.21 19.55 -23.45
C GLY A 536 -37.16 18.48 -22.34
N LEU A 537 -37.66 18.82 -21.14
CA LEU A 537 -37.72 17.90 -20.00
C LEU A 537 -38.72 16.75 -20.22
N GLU A 538 -39.77 17.02 -21.01
CA GLU A 538 -40.77 16.09 -21.52
C GLU A 538 -40.22 14.97 -22.43
N HIS A 539 -38.92 14.99 -22.73
CA HIS A 539 -38.22 14.00 -23.56
C HIS A 539 -37.06 13.29 -22.82
N VAL A 540 -37.00 13.41 -21.49
CA VAL A 540 -35.96 12.78 -20.65
C VAL A 540 -36.22 11.28 -20.49
N VAL A 541 -35.49 10.46 -21.26
CA VAL A 541 -35.59 8.99 -21.25
C VAL A 541 -35.05 8.35 -19.96
N LYS A 542 -34.00 8.96 -19.36
CA LYS A 542 -33.39 8.52 -18.11
C LYS A 542 -32.76 9.70 -17.38
N ALA A 543 -32.89 9.75 -16.07
CA ALA A 543 -32.18 10.67 -15.19
C ALA A 543 -31.53 9.91 -14.04
N THR A 544 -30.32 10.32 -13.65
CA THR A 544 -29.59 9.73 -12.52
C THR A 544 -29.32 10.84 -11.50
N VAL A 545 -29.95 10.75 -10.32
CA VAL A 545 -29.79 11.71 -9.22
C VAL A 545 -28.82 11.13 -8.21
N PHE A 546 -27.82 11.91 -7.80
CA PHE A 546 -26.88 11.56 -6.74
C PHE A 546 -27.21 12.39 -5.49
N LEU A 547 -27.47 11.72 -4.37
CA LEU A 547 -27.73 12.34 -3.06
C LEU A 547 -26.58 12.01 -2.11
N LYS A 548 -26.19 12.97 -1.25
CA LYS A 548 -25.13 12.74 -0.25
C LYS A 548 -25.63 11.92 0.93
N ASN A 549 -26.85 12.17 1.43
CA ASN A 549 -27.41 11.44 2.57
C ASN A 549 -28.75 10.78 2.22
N MET A 550 -28.69 9.62 1.57
CA MET A 550 -29.86 8.88 1.07
C MET A 550 -31.02 8.72 2.07
N PRO A 551 -30.82 8.37 3.36
CA PRO A 551 -31.92 8.25 4.32
C PRO A 551 -32.67 9.55 4.63
N GLN A 552 -32.01 10.72 4.56
CA GLN A 552 -32.61 12.02 4.92
C GLN A 552 -33.10 12.79 3.69
N ASP A 553 -32.27 12.86 2.63
CA ASP A 553 -32.52 13.73 1.48
C ASP A 553 -33.53 13.16 0.48
N PHE A 554 -33.73 11.83 0.46
CA PHE A 554 -34.48 11.16 -0.61
C PHE A 554 -35.97 11.52 -0.62
N GLN A 555 -36.64 11.56 0.54
CA GLN A 555 -38.06 11.89 0.58
C GLN A 555 -38.34 13.35 0.18
N PRO A 556 -37.65 14.38 0.73
CA PRO A 556 -37.87 15.77 0.31
C PRO A 556 -37.51 16.01 -1.16
N MET A 557 -36.44 15.39 -1.69
CA MET A 557 -36.10 15.46 -3.12
C MET A 557 -37.22 14.87 -3.99
N ASN A 558 -37.73 13.70 -3.62
CA ASN A 558 -38.80 12.98 -4.32
C ASN A 558 -40.16 13.73 -4.23
N GLU A 559 -40.35 14.68 -3.32
CA GLU A 559 -41.53 15.56 -3.33
C GLU A 559 -41.43 16.58 -4.47
N VAL A 560 -40.32 17.31 -4.56
CA VAL A 560 -40.06 18.28 -5.65
C VAL A 560 -39.98 17.60 -7.02
N TYR A 561 -39.41 16.40 -7.09
CA TYR A 561 -39.29 15.64 -8.33
C TYR A 561 -40.66 15.33 -8.97
N LYS A 562 -41.71 15.13 -8.15
CA LYS A 562 -43.09 14.89 -8.61
C LYS A 562 -43.79 16.14 -9.15
N GLU A 563 -43.23 17.34 -8.94
CA GLU A 563 -43.76 18.58 -9.52
C GLU A 563 -43.33 18.77 -10.98
N PHE A 564 -42.15 18.26 -11.36
CA PHE A 564 -41.57 18.44 -12.70
C PHE A 564 -41.93 17.32 -13.69
N PHE A 565 -42.32 16.12 -13.20
CA PHE A 565 -42.63 14.97 -14.03
C PHE A 565 -44.05 14.46 -13.75
N GLN A 566 -44.86 14.30 -14.82
CA GLN A 566 -46.24 13.85 -14.67
C GLN A 566 -46.32 12.40 -14.17
N LYS A 567 -47.38 12.11 -13.40
CA LYS A 567 -47.55 10.85 -12.66
C LYS A 567 -47.46 9.59 -13.54
N ASP A 568 -47.81 9.72 -14.81
CA ASP A 568 -47.93 8.62 -15.76
C ASP A 568 -46.69 8.49 -16.69
N GLN A 569 -45.69 9.38 -16.54
CA GLN A 569 -44.45 9.42 -17.34
C GLN A 569 -43.20 9.75 -16.48
N MET A 570 -43.02 9.05 -15.36
CA MET A 570 -41.77 9.15 -14.58
C MET A 570 -40.66 8.28 -15.23
N PRO A 571 -39.44 8.81 -15.45
CA PRO A 571 -38.31 8.02 -15.94
C PRO A 571 -37.84 7.01 -14.87
N ALA A 572 -37.44 5.81 -15.31
CA ALA A 572 -37.16 4.70 -14.40
C ALA A 572 -35.87 4.87 -13.58
N PRO A 573 -35.92 4.85 -12.23
CA PRO A 573 -34.74 4.87 -11.38
C PRO A 573 -34.08 3.49 -11.33
N ALA A 574 -32.74 3.45 -11.32
CA ALA A 574 -31.95 2.22 -11.17
C ALA A 574 -31.34 2.14 -9.77
N LEU A 575 -31.52 1.01 -9.09
CA LEU A 575 -30.94 0.72 -7.77
C LEU A 575 -29.54 0.09 -7.92
N ALA A 576 -28.65 0.31 -6.96
CA ALA A 576 -27.30 -0.26 -6.96
C ALA A 576 -27.29 -1.77 -6.66
N ALA A 577 -26.34 -2.49 -7.25
CA ALA A 577 -26.11 -3.92 -7.00
C ALA A 577 -24.92 -4.13 -6.03
N ARG A 578 -25.05 -5.12 -5.16
CA ARG A 578 -24.07 -5.48 -4.11
C ARG A 578 -23.20 -6.66 -4.58
N LEU A 579 -21.89 -6.60 -4.35
CA LEU A 579 -21.00 -7.76 -4.53
C LEU A 579 -21.43 -8.91 -3.59
N VAL A 580 -21.40 -10.14 -4.10
CA VAL A 580 -21.73 -11.35 -3.33
C VAL A 580 -20.43 -12.01 -2.87
N PRO A 581 -20.18 -12.14 -1.55
CA PRO A 581 -19.01 -12.86 -1.05
C PRO A 581 -19.22 -14.37 -1.11
N SER A 582 -18.19 -15.12 -1.52
CA SER A 582 -18.12 -16.57 -1.32
C SER A 582 -17.62 -16.87 0.09
N PHE A 583 -18.49 -17.36 0.98
CA PHE A 583 -18.06 -17.93 2.25
C PHE A 583 -17.27 -19.24 2.06
N ALA A 584 -16.41 -19.56 3.04
CA ALA A 584 -15.64 -20.80 3.20
C ALA A 584 -14.44 -21.03 2.26
N SER A 585 -13.30 -20.42 2.60
CA SER A 585 -11.96 -21.03 2.38
C SER A 585 -10.85 -20.44 3.27
N SER A 586 -10.94 -19.18 3.70
CA SER A 586 -9.97 -18.51 4.56
C SER A 586 -10.32 -18.54 6.06
N PHE A 587 -9.29 -18.53 6.91
CA PHE A 587 -9.41 -18.21 8.34
C PHE A 587 -9.60 -16.69 8.53
N PRO A 588 -10.20 -16.19 9.64
CA PRO A 588 -10.29 -14.75 9.91
C PRO A 588 -8.90 -14.08 10.03
N ALA A 589 -8.82 -12.79 9.68
CA ALA A 589 -7.61 -11.98 9.83
C ALA A 589 -7.37 -11.61 11.31
N VAL A 590 -6.82 -12.57 12.07
CA VAL A 590 -6.34 -12.38 13.44
C VAL A 590 -5.02 -11.62 13.48
N VAL A 591 -4.68 -11.02 14.62
CA VAL A 591 -3.49 -10.17 14.82
C VAL A 591 -2.69 -10.66 16.03
N PRO A 592 -1.47 -11.17 15.87
CA PRO A 592 -0.78 -11.50 14.61
C PRO A 592 -1.48 -12.60 13.79
N ALA A 593 -1.23 -12.56 12.49
CA ALA A 593 -1.70 -13.57 11.52
C ALA A 593 -1.20 -14.99 11.85
N VAL A 594 -1.89 -15.99 11.30
CA VAL A 594 -1.53 -17.40 11.43
C VAL A 594 -0.65 -17.84 10.27
N HIS A 595 0.46 -18.51 10.59
CA HIS A 595 1.44 -19.00 9.61
C HIS A 595 0.79 -19.80 8.47
N ASN A 596 -0.08 -20.76 8.82
CA ASN A 596 -0.71 -21.63 7.84
C ASN A 596 -2.09 -22.09 8.31
N PHE A 597 -3.06 -22.06 7.38
CA PHE A 597 -4.37 -22.68 7.54
C PHE A 597 -4.62 -23.62 6.37
N ALA A 598 -5.04 -24.85 6.68
CA ALA A 598 -5.46 -25.88 5.75
C ALA A 598 -6.93 -26.21 6.01
N ALA A 599 -7.83 -25.64 5.20
CA ALA A 599 -9.27 -25.88 5.31
C ALA A 599 -9.63 -27.35 5.05
N SER A 600 -10.53 -27.90 5.87
CA SER A 600 -11.06 -29.25 5.66
C SER A 600 -12.12 -29.27 4.55
N SER A 601 -12.23 -30.39 3.83
CA SER A 601 -13.31 -30.61 2.85
C SER A 601 -14.67 -30.94 3.48
N SER A 602 -14.74 -31.02 4.81
CA SER A 602 -15.98 -31.21 5.59
C SER A 602 -16.74 -29.89 5.79
N LEU A 603 -18.05 -29.88 5.52
CA LEU A 603 -18.97 -28.76 5.80
C LEU A 603 -19.25 -28.49 7.29
N ASP A 604 -18.48 -29.08 8.20
CA ASP A 604 -18.60 -28.83 9.64
C ASP A 604 -17.96 -27.49 10.00
N SER A 605 -18.49 -26.84 11.04
CA SER A 605 -17.93 -25.63 11.64
C SER A 605 -17.98 -25.75 13.16
N PHE A 606 -16.99 -25.16 13.84
CA PHE A 606 -17.05 -24.96 15.28
C PHE A 606 -17.98 -23.77 15.58
N GLU A 607 -18.81 -23.89 16.61
CA GLU A 607 -19.71 -22.84 17.08
C GLU A 607 -19.70 -22.84 18.60
N LEU A 608 -19.48 -21.67 19.21
CA LEU A 608 -19.25 -21.54 20.65
C LEU A 608 -20.51 -21.98 21.44
N PRO A 609 -20.45 -23.09 22.22
CA PRO A 609 -21.60 -23.56 22.97
C PRO A 609 -21.88 -22.65 24.19
N PRO A 610 -23.14 -22.58 24.69
CA PRO A 610 -23.47 -21.85 25.93
C PRO A 610 -22.78 -22.42 27.19
N HIS A 611 -22.23 -23.62 27.10
CA HIS A 611 -21.44 -24.27 28.14
C HIS A 611 -20.21 -24.87 27.49
N LEU A 612 -19.05 -24.30 27.77
CA LEU A 612 -17.75 -24.67 27.23
C LEU A 612 -17.03 -25.59 28.23
N SER A 613 -16.79 -26.83 27.83
CA SER A 613 -15.95 -27.76 28.60
C SER A 613 -14.50 -27.69 28.13
N ILE A 614 -13.62 -27.22 29.01
CA ILE A 614 -12.17 -27.14 28.79
C ILE A 614 -11.54 -28.31 29.55
N VAL A 615 -10.88 -29.22 28.83
CA VAL A 615 -10.13 -30.34 29.42
C VAL A 615 -8.64 -30.15 29.18
N VAL A 616 -7.87 -30.17 30.26
CA VAL A 616 -6.41 -30.22 30.25
C VAL A 616 -5.97 -31.68 30.38
N ASP A 617 -4.98 -32.12 29.61
CA ASP A 617 -4.40 -33.44 29.78
C ASP A 617 -3.69 -33.54 31.16
N LYS A 618 -4.20 -34.40 32.03
CA LYS A 618 -3.71 -34.67 33.39
C LYS A 618 -2.22 -35.05 33.45
N HIS A 619 -1.65 -35.55 32.34
CA HIS A 619 -0.24 -35.93 32.27
C HIS A 619 0.70 -34.72 32.10
N VAL A 620 0.17 -33.56 31.72
CA VAL A 620 0.92 -32.30 31.52
C VAL A 620 0.28 -31.08 32.19
N ALA A 621 -0.85 -31.22 32.89
CA ALA A 621 -1.55 -30.14 33.58
C ALA A 621 -0.67 -29.34 34.56
N SER A 622 0.26 -30.02 35.25
CA SER A 622 1.23 -29.41 36.16
C SER A 622 2.57 -29.03 35.49
N ARG A 623 2.71 -29.18 34.16
CA ARG A 623 3.92 -28.78 33.44
C ARG A 623 3.93 -27.26 33.29
N PHE A 624 5.09 -26.68 33.54
CA PHE A 624 5.46 -25.30 33.26
C PHE A 624 6.70 -25.31 32.36
N ASP A 625 7.03 -24.17 31.75
CA ASP A 625 8.18 -24.07 30.84
C ASP A 625 9.44 -23.71 31.63
N CYS A 626 10.49 -24.52 31.46
CA CYS A 626 11.73 -24.46 32.27
C CYS A 626 12.86 -23.66 31.62
N ASP A 627 12.79 -23.45 30.30
CA ASP A 627 13.93 -23.04 29.47
C ASP A 627 13.92 -21.54 29.13
N GLY A 628 12.89 -20.80 29.58
CA GLY A 628 12.69 -19.37 29.29
C GLY A 628 12.92 -18.45 30.49
N MET A 629 13.08 -17.15 30.22
CA MET A 629 13.49 -16.11 31.21
C MET A 629 12.45 -15.76 32.29
N THR A 630 11.32 -16.46 32.40
CA THR A 630 10.33 -16.22 33.45
C THR A 630 10.75 -16.83 34.79
N LEU A 631 11.14 -15.97 35.74
CA LEU A 631 11.32 -16.32 37.16
C LEU A 631 10.10 -17.01 37.79
N ILE A 632 8.90 -16.84 37.21
CA ILE A 632 7.62 -17.40 37.68
C ILE A 632 6.84 -18.00 36.50
N SER A 633 7.29 -19.12 35.93
CA SER A 633 6.54 -19.82 34.86
C SER A 633 5.23 -20.45 35.38
N PRO A 634 4.03 -20.10 34.85
CA PRO A 634 2.78 -20.76 35.23
C PRO A 634 2.67 -22.18 34.68
N THR A 635 1.77 -22.97 35.27
CA THR A 635 1.41 -24.29 34.74
C THR A 635 0.36 -24.20 33.63
N LEU A 636 0.29 -25.24 32.79
CA LEU A 636 -0.77 -25.37 31.78
C LEU A 636 -2.19 -25.26 32.38
N LEU A 637 -2.42 -25.80 33.58
CA LEU A 637 -3.70 -25.67 34.29
C LEU A 637 -4.00 -24.21 34.70
N ALA A 638 -2.99 -23.44 35.11
CA ALA A 638 -3.17 -22.01 35.44
C ALA A 638 -3.60 -21.23 34.18
N PHE A 639 -2.93 -21.45 33.04
CA PHE A 639 -3.34 -20.84 31.76
C PHE A 639 -4.75 -21.25 31.31
N ALA A 640 -5.19 -22.48 31.59
CA ALA A 640 -6.56 -22.91 31.31
C ALA A 640 -7.60 -22.15 32.16
N HIS A 641 -7.28 -21.81 33.42
CA HIS A 641 -8.12 -20.95 34.25
C HIS A 641 -8.13 -19.49 33.77
N THR A 642 -6.98 -18.93 33.36
CA THR A 642 -6.93 -17.59 32.71
C THR A 642 -7.84 -17.56 31.48
N PHE A 643 -7.71 -18.55 30.59
CA PHE A 643 -8.55 -18.68 29.39
C PHE A 643 -10.04 -18.82 29.71
N ALA A 644 -10.41 -19.59 30.73
CA ALA A 644 -11.81 -19.71 31.16
C ALA A 644 -12.39 -18.38 31.69
N SER A 645 -11.56 -17.55 32.33
CA SER A 645 -11.94 -16.19 32.74
C SER A 645 -12.14 -15.28 31.53
N ASP A 646 -11.18 -15.27 30.59
CA ASP A 646 -11.25 -14.45 29.38
C ASP A 646 -12.48 -14.80 28.51
N VAL A 647 -12.86 -16.09 28.43
CA VAL A 647 -14.10 -16.54 27.75
C VAL A 647 -15.35 -15.95 28.41
N GLN A 648 -15.41 -15.92 29.74
CA GLN A 648 -16.57 -15.40 30.49
C GLN A 648 -16.67 -13.87 30.40
N GLU A 649 -15.53 -13.18 30.27
CA GLU A 649 -15.46 -11.73 30.07
C GLU A 649 -15.90 -11.34 28.64
N LEU A 650 -15.37 -12.02 27.62
CA LEU A 650 -15.72 -11.81 26.20
C LEU A 650 -17.16 -12.24 25.86
N PHE A 651 -17.64 -13.31 26.49
CA PHE A 651 -18.94 -13.91 26.19
C PHE A 651 -19.73 -14.21 27.48
N PRO A 652 -20.33 -13.20 28.14
CA PRO A 652 -21.03 -13.37 29.43
C PRO A 652 -22.19 -14.38 29.45
N ASP A 653 -22.71 -14.77 28.28
CA ASP A 653 -23.72 -15.83 28.13
C ASP A 653 -23.15 -17.25 28.31
N VAL A 654 -21.82 -17.41 28.23
CA VAL A 654 -21.12 -18.69 28.12
C VAL A 654 -20.44 -19.04 29.43
N LYS A 655 -20.76 -20.22 29.98
CA LYS A 655 -20.06 -20.77 31.15
C LYS A 655 -18.88 -21.62 30.70
N ALA A 656 -17.68 -21.33 31.21
CA ALA A 656 -16.47 -22.09 30.91
C ALA A 656 -15.96 -22.82 32.16
N ASP A 657 -16.01 -24.14 32.14
CA ASP A 657 -15.51 -25.00 33.22
C ASP A 657 -14.19 -25.67 32.80
N VAL A 658 -13.22 -25.70 33.73
CA VAL A 658 -11.90 -26.32 33.54
C VAL A 658 -11.83 -27.63 34.33
N SER A 659 -11.29 -28.68 33.70
CA SER A 659 -11.10 -29.99 34.36
C SER A 659 -9.88 -30.73 33.80
N GLU A 660 -9.34 -31.68 34.57
CA GLU A 660 -8.27 -32.57 34.13
C GLU A 660 -8.83 -33.88 33.56
N GLY A 661 -8.24 -34.37 32.46
CA GLY A 661 -8.71 -35.57 31.77
C GLY A 661 -7.67 -36.26 30.90
N THR A 662 -8.13 -37.13 30.01
CA THR A 662 -7.35 -37.84 28.97
C THR A 662 -7.90 -37.56 27.58
N VAL A 663 -7.16 -37.90 26.52
CA VAL A 663 -7.54 -37.61 25.11
C VAL A 663 -8.95 -38.11 24.72
N ASP A 664 -9.44 -39.22 25.29
CA ASP A 664 -10.80 -39.74 25.04
C ASP A 664 -11.92 -39.03 25.83
N SER A 665 -11.62 -37.95 26.57
CA SER A 665 -12.61 -37.21 27.35
C SER A 665 -13.48 -36.36 26.43
N LYS A 666 -14.80 -36.35 26.66
CA LYS A 666 -15.70 -35.43 25.94
C LYS A 666 -15.44 -33.99 26.41
N ALA A 667 -14.81 -33.20 25.54
CA ALA A 667 -14.42 -31.83 25.78
C ALA A 667 -14.65 -31.01 24.50
N ASN A 668 -15.13 -29.77 24.63
CA ASN A 668 -15.25 -28.86 23.49
C ASN A 668 -13.91 -28.22 23.13
N VAL A 669 -13.03 -28.05 24.13
CA VAL A 669 -11.65 -27.63 23.97
C VAL A 669 -10.74 -28.59 24.74
N PHE A 670 -9.80 -29.23 24.06
CA PHE A 670 -8.79 -30.09 24.65
C PHE A 670 -7.39 -29.46 24.54
N LEU A 671 -6.72 -29.29 25.69
CA LEU A 671 -5.40 -28.68 25.82
C LEU A 671 -4.33 -29.72 26.17
N SER A 672 -3.26 -29.77 25.38
CA SER A 672 -2.19 -30.78 25.51
C SER A 672 -0.83 -30.24 25.07
N ILE A 673 0.25 -30.90 25.47
CA ILE A 673 1.63 -30.54 25.08
C ILE A 673 2.26 -31.70 24.29
N SER A 674 2.82 -31.41 23.12
CA SER A 674 3.56 -32.34 22.27
C SER A 674 5.07 -32.23 22.50
N SER A 675 5.82 -33.31 22.29
CA SER A 675 7.27 -33.38 22.51
C SER A 675 8.10 -33.16 21.24
N GLU A 676 7.47 -32.82 20.13
CA GLU A 676 8.09 -32.66 18.81
C GLU A 676 7.68 -31.28 18.25
N ASP A 677 8.71 -30.48 17.94
CA ASP A 677 8.74 -29.14 17.31
C ASP A 677 7.99 -27.96 17.97
N GLN A 678 8.52 -26.74 17.76
CA GLN A 678 8.04 -25.46 18.31
C GLN A 678 6.73 -24.95 17.65
N THR A 679 5.88 -25.84 17.13
CA THR A 679 4.66 -25.48 16.39
C THR A 679 3.42 -25.61 17.26
N VAL A 680 2.55 -24.59 17.26
CA VAL A 680 1.21 -24.71 17.84
C VAL A 680 0.27 -25.26 16.76
N ASN A 681 -0.08 -26.53 16.92
CA ASN A 681 -0.97 -27.27 16.02
C ASN A 681 -2.38 -27.28 16.57
N PHE A 682 -3.33 -26.77 15.78
CA PHE A 682 -4.74 -26.72 16.10
C PHE A 682 -5.51 -27.64 15.16
N THR A 683 -6.39 -28.47 15.70
CA THR A 683 -7.42 -29.13 14.89
C THR A 683 -8.76 -28.50 15.20
N LEU A 684 -9.34 -27.83 14.20
CA LEU A 684 -10.68 -27.24 14.24
C LEU A 684 -11.65 -28.21 13.55
N ALA A 685 -12.56 -28.79 14.34
CA ALA A 685 -13.63 -29.65 13.87
C ALA A 685 -14.92 -29.31 14.65
N LYS A 686 -15.75 -30.31 14.99
CA LYS A 686 -16.88 -30.13 15.92
C LYS A 686 -16.42 -29.80 17.36
N ASP A 687 -15.24 -30.29 17.73
CA ASP A 687 -14.52 -29.96 18.96
C ASP A 687 -13.13 -29.43 18.58
N VAL A 688 -12.51 -28.63 19.45
CA VAL A 688 -11.21 -27.99 19.21
C VAL A 688 -10.11 -28.69 20.00
N LYS A 689 -9.02 -29.06 19.33
CA LYS A 689 -7.77 -29.49 19.99
C LYS A 689 -6.68 -28.45 19.79
N ILE A 690 -6.02 -28.07 20.87
CA ILE A 690 -4.81 -27.24 20.87
C ILE A 690 -3.64 -28.06 21.43
N SER A 691 -2.53 -28.06 20.69
CA SER A 691 -1.27 -28.71 21.07
C SER A 691 -0.09 -27.83 20.70
N GLY A 692 0.92 -27.75 21.57
CA GLY A 692 2.18 -27.05 21.30
C GLY A 692 3.33 -27.62 22.13
N SER A 693 4.56 -27.15 21.90
CA SER A 693 5.79 -27.60 22.55
C SER A 693 5.87 -27.37 24.06
N GLY A 694 5.21 -26.31 24.55
CA GLY A 694 5.23 -25.85 25.94
C GLY A 694 3.92 -25.17 26.35
N ALA A 695 3.79 -24.86 27.64
CA ALA A 695 2.58 -24.29 28.22
C ALA A 695 2.25 -22.90 27.64
N ARG A 696 3.27 -22.06 27.43
CA ARG A 696 3.16 -20.73 26.80
C ARG A 696 2.67 -20.82 25.35
N GLY A 697 3.11 -21.83 24.59
CA GLY A 697 2.65 -22.08 23.21
C GLY A 697 1.15 -22.43 23.15
N VAL A 698 0.69 -23.29 24.07
CA VAL A 698 -0.76 -23.59 24.19
C VAL A 698 -1.55 -22.34 24.61
N PHE A 699 -1.00 -21.49 25.49
CA PHE A 699 -1.63 -20.23 25.86
C PHE A 699 -1.79 -19.27 24.66
N TRP A 700 -0.78 -19.09 23.81
CA TRP A 700 -0.93 -18.29 22.58
C TRP A 700 -2.02 -18.83 21.66
N GLY A 701 -2.19 -20.16 21.61
CA GLY A 701 -3.31 -20.77 20.88
C GLY A 701 -4.70 -20.38 21.42
N THR A 702 -4.83 -20.13 22.73
CA THR A 702 -6.08 -19.59 23.27
C THR A 702 -6.39 -18.19 22.74
N ARG A 703 -5.37 -17.37 22.47
CA ARG A 703 -5.55 -16.02 21.89
C ARG A 703 -6.06 -16.12 20.46
N THR A 704 -5.39 -16.91 19.61
CA THR A 704 -5.80 -17.15 18.21
C THR A 704 -7.24 -17.68 18.11
N LEU A 705 -7.67 -18.56 19.02
CA LEU A 705 -9.04 -19.06 19.08
C LEU A 705 -10.06 -17.96 19.46
N LEU A 706 -9.77 -17.16 20.50
CA LEU A 706 -10.66 -16.09 20.95
C LEU A 706 -10.82 -14.98 19.91
N GLN A 707 -9.72 -14.51 19.31
CA GLN A 707 -9.76 -13.51 18.24
C GLN A 707 -10.56 -14.00 17.03
N GLY A 708 -10.34 -15.25 16.59
CA GLY A 708 -11.09 -15.85 15.47
C GLY A 708 -12.60 -15.97 15.73
N LEU A 709 -12.99 -16.34 16.96
CA LEU A 709 -14.40 -16.39 17.38
C LEU A 709 -15.06 -15.01 17.43
N LEU A 710 -14.31 -13.97 17.82
CA LEU A 710 -14.80 -12.60 17.88
C LEU A 710 -15.04 -12.02 16.48
N LEU A 711 -14.10 -12.20 15.56
CA LEU A 711 -14.16 -11.67 14.20
C LEU A 711 -15.20 -12.36 13.29
N ASN A 712 -15.66 -13.56 13.63
CA ASN A 712 -16.54 -14.38 12.78
C ASN A 712 -17.79 -14.89 13.54
N GLU A 713 -18.44 -14.00 14.29
CA GLU A 713 -19.76 -14.21 14.91
C GLU A 713 -19.90 -15.51 15.74
N ARG A 714 -18.91 -15.79 16.60
CA ARG A 714 -18.84 -17.00 17.46
C ARG A 714 -18.75 -18.34 16.70
N LYS A 715 -18.39 -18.33 15.40
CA LYS A 715 -18.27 -19.54 14.55
C LYS A 715 -16.89 -19.59 13.88
N LEU A 716 -16.38 -20.79 13.56
CA LEU A 716 -15.11 -20.98 12.84
C LEU A 716 -15.17 -22.15 11.82
N PRO A 717 -14.49 -22.04 10.65
CA PRO A 717 -14.43 -23.12 9.67
C PRO A 717 -13.56 -24.30 10.16
N SER A 718 -13.92 -25.53 9.78
CA SER A 718 -13.08 -26.71 10.09
C SER A 718 -11.79 -26.73 9.26
N GLY A 719 -10.70 -27.17 9.88
CA GLY A 719 -9.38 -27.25 9.25
C GLY A 719 -8.26 -27.46 10.27
N VAL A 720 -7.02 -27.39 9.81
CA VAL A 720 -5.84 -27.34 10.66
C VAL A 720 -5.25 -25.94 10.58
N VAL A 721 -4.99 -25.33 11.75
CA VAL A 721 -4.14 -24.14 11.87
C VAL A 721 -2.78 -24.58 12.39
N GLU A 722 -1.74 -23.94 11.89
CA GLU A 722 -0.36 -24.02 12.34
C GLU A 722 0.07 -22.57 12.65
N ASP A 723 0.51 -22.32 13.87
CA ASP A 723 0.87 -20.99 14.37
C ASP A 723 2.14 -21.08 15.23
N ARG A 724 3.05 -20.11 15.06
CA ARG A 724 4.31 -19.95 15.83
C ARG A 724 4.84 -18.53 15.60
N PRO A 725 5.74 -18.00 16.44
CA PRO A 725 6.56 -16.85 16.06
C PRO A 725 7.68 -17.25 15.08
N ASP A 726 8.20 -16.29 14.32
CA ASP A 726 9.50 -16.35 13.64
C ASP A 726 10.65 -15.91 14.57
N TRP A 727 10.43 -14.96 15.50
CA TRP A 727 11.43 -14.55 16.52
C TRP A 727 10.92 -14.72 17.97
N GLU A 728 11.79 -15.18 18.88
CA GLU A 728 11.42 -15.48 20.26
C GLU A 728 11.16 -14.23 21.11
N THR A 729 12.03 -13.21 21.02
CA THR A 729 11.85 -11.94 21.75
C THR A 729 10.89 -11.00 21.02
N ARG A 730 9.76 -10.68 21.65
CA ARG A 730 8.77 -9.73 21.15
C ARG A 730 8.25 -8.91 22.32
N GLY A 731 8.62 -7.63 22.37
CA GLY A 731 8.41 -6.81 23.56
C GLY A 731 8.33 -5.31 23.32
N PHE A 732 8.31 -4.57 24.43
CA PHE A 732 8.58 -3.13 24.45
C PHE A 732 9.17 -2.70 25.80
N MET A 733 9.60 -1.45 25.84
CA MET A 733 10.27 -0.76 26.92
C MET A 733 9.45 0.49 27.29
N LEU A 734 9.36 0.78 28.59
CA LEU A 734 8.65 1.94 29.10
C LEU A 734 9.52 2.65 30.14
N ASP A 735 9.88 3.89 29.83
CA ASP A 735 10.53 4.80 30.78
C ASP A 735 9.57 5.15 31.92
N VAL A 736 9.67 4.38 33.01
CA VAL A 736 9.06 4.71 34.31
C VAL A 736 10.04 5.45 35.22
N GLY A 737 11.20 5.86 34.72
CA GLY A 737 12.22 6.59 35.47
C GLY A 737 11.88 8.06 35.52
N ARG A 738 11.79 8.70 34.34
CA ARG A 738 11.43 10.11 34.15
C ARG A 738 9.94 10.39 34.37
N GLN A 739 9.08 9.37 34.31
CA GLN A 739 7.62 9.46 34.45
C GLN A 739 7.04 8.42 35.45
N TRP A 740 6.00 8.79 36.21
CA TRP A 740 5.35 7.88 37.18
C TRP A 740 4.12 7.17 36.59
N TYR A 741 4.02 5.86 36.82
CA TYR A 741 2.90 5.02 36.36
C TYR A 741 2.34 4.18 37.53
N PRO A 742 1.01 4.05 37.69
CA PRO A 742 0.44 3.17 38.70
C PRO A 742 0.51 1.70 38.27
N ILE A 743 0.74 0.78 39.22
CA ILE A 743 0.86 -0.67 38.94
C ILE A 743 -0.41 -1.26 38.30
N SER A 744 -1.59 -0.68 38.58
CA SER A 744 -2.84 -1.03 37.87
C SER A 744 -2.74 -0.77 36.37
N PHE A 745 -2.24 0.39 35.94
CA PHE A 745 -1.99 0.69 34.54
C PHE A 745 -0.98 -0.27 33.92
N LEU A 746 0.14 -0.56 34.61
CA LEU A 746 1.13 -1.53 34.12
C LEU A 746 0.53 -2.95 33.95
N THR A 747 -0.38 -3.36 34.85
CA THR A 747 -1.07 -4.66 34.79
C THR A 747 -2.15 -4.72 33.70
N ASP A 748 -2.93 -3.65 33.54
CA ASP A 748 -3.91 -3.48 32.45
C ASP A 748 -3.18 -3.54 31.10
N LEU A 749 -2.10 -2.77 30.96
CA LEU A 749 -1.21 -2.72 29.81
C LEU A 749 -0.68 -4.13 29.50
N CYS A 750 -0.21 -4.86 30.52
CA CYS A 750 0.27 -6.23 30.38
C CYS A 750 -0.77 -7.22 29.84
N SER A 751 -2.05 -7.03 30.16
CA SER A 751 -3.14 -7.80 29.56
C SER A 751 -3.40 -7.40 28.10
N TYR A 752 -3.23 -6.12 27.75
CA TYR A 752 -3.45 -5.59 26.40
C TYR A 752 -2.57 -6.23 25.33
N ALA A 753 -1.25 -6.40 25.51
CA ALA A 753 -0.42 -7.02 24.45
C ALA A 753 -0.14 -8.53 24.64
N SER A 754 -0.47 -9.11 25.80
CA SER A 754 -0.71 -10.56 25.89
C SER A 754 -1.78 -11.02 24.88
N TRP A 755 -2.82 -10.21 24.66
CA TRP A 755 -3.83 -10.44 23.62
C TRP A 755 -3.25 -10.51 22.20
N PHE A 756 -2.19 -9.73 21.92
CA PHE A 756 -1.45 -9.68 20.67
C PHE A 756 -0.18 -10.57 20.65
N LYS A 757 -0.05 -11.52 21.59
CA LYS A 757 1.05 -12.52 21.66
C LYS A 757 2.46 -11.96 21.93
N THR A 758 2.59 -10.81 22.61
CA THR A 758 3.85 -10.32 23.21
C THR A 758 4.35 -11.30 24.27
N SER A 759 5.63 -11.65 24.28
CA SER A 759 6.22 -12.53 25.31
C SER A 759 7.09 -11.78 26.33
N GLU A 760 7.66 -10.64 25.97
CA GLU A 760 8.57 -9.83 26.79
C GLU A 760 7.97 -8.43 26.97
N PHE A 761 6.80 -8.37 27.60
CA PHE A 761 5.97 -7.17 27.66
C PHE A 761 6.62 -5.99 28.36
N VAL A 762 7.51 -6.24 29.31
CA VAL A 762 8.41 -5.21 29.81
C VAL A 762 9.77 -5.85 29.97
N ARG A 763 10.57 -5.83 28.90
CA ARG A 763 11.98 -6.25 28.99
C ARG A 763 12.79 -5.23 29.78
N HIS A 764 12.39 -3.96 29.68
CA HIS A 764 13.00 -2.83 30.33
C HIS A 764 11.90 -2.00 31.02
N VAL A 765 11.67 -2.29 32.31
CA VAL A 765 11.07 -1.30 33.22
C VAL A 765 12.20 -0.39 33.67
N HIS A 766 12.33 0.81 33.09
CA HIS A 766 13.40 1.75 33.44
C HIS A 766 13.19 2.25 34.89
N LEU A 767 13.77 1.58 35.90
CA LEU A 767 13.46 1.88 37.31
C LEU A 767 14.22 3.12 37.83
N SER A 768 15.24 3.60 37.13
CA SER A 768 16.07 4.72 37.59
C SER A 768 16.53 5.60 36.44
N ASP A 769 16.35 6.91 36.57
CA ASP A 769 16.66 7.89 35.53
C ASP A 769 16.71 9.32 36.11
N ASN A 770 17.10 10.29 35.29
CA ASN A 770 17.22 11.71 35.59
C ASN A 770 16.77 12.65 34.46
N LEU A 771 16.26 13.83 34.83
CA LEU A 771 15.95 14.95 33.95
C LEU A 771 16.82 16.16 34.27
N GLY A 772 17.83 16.40 33.42
CA GLY A 772 18.76 17.53 33.57
C GLY A 772 19.85 17.32 34.62
N VAL A 773 20.69 18.35 34.82
CA VAL A 773 21.95 18.23 35.56
C VAL A 773 21.96 19.12 36.82
N GLY A 774 22.02 18.51 38.00
CA GLY A 774 22.29 19.20 39.28
C GLY A 774 21.57 18.64 40.51
N ASP A 775 21.90 19.15 41.69
CA ASP A 775 21.41 18.69 43.00
C ASP A 775 19.88 18.75 43.19
N THR A 776 19.18 19.52 42.36
CA THR A 776 17.71 19.67 42.37
C THR A 776 17.03 19.14 41.11
N ALA A 777 17.76 18.49 40.22
CA ALA A 777 17.22 17.83 39.03
C ALA A 777 16.32 16.65 39.44
N TYR A 778 15.31 16.35 38.62
CA TYR A 778 14.39 15.25 38.91
C TYR A 778 15.08 13.92 38.60
N ALA A 779 15.57 13.24 39.63
CA ALA A 779 16.06 11.87 39.55
C ALA A 779 15.21 10.96 40.45
N ARG A 780 15.03 9.69 40.06
CA ARG A 780 14.19 8.72 40.77
C ARG A 780 14.78 7.32 40.74
N PHE A 781 14.44 6.52 41.75
CA PHE A 781 14.64 5.07 41.81
C PHE A 781 13.31 4.46 42.27
N ARG A 782 12.64 3.69 41.41
CA ARG A 782 11.22 3.32 41.59
C ARG A 782 11.01 2.12 42.51
N LEU A 783 11.95 1.19 42.62
CA LEU A 783 11.79 0.01 43.47
C LEU A 783 12.27 0.29 44.91
N ARG A 784 11.40 0.16 45.91
CA ARG A 784 11.76 0.47 47.31
C ARG A 784 12.71 -0.60 47.90
N PRO A 785 13.93 -0.24 48.35
CA PRO A 785 14.86 -1.18 48.97
C PRO A 785 14.30 -1.79 50.27
N THR A 786 14.73 -3.02 50.59
CA THR A 786 14.33 -3.73 51.82
C THR A 786 15.42 -3.70 52.91
N SER A 787 16.46 -2.88 52.76
CA SER A 787 17.61 -2.81 53.66
C SER A 787 17.90 -1.35 54.02
N PRO A 788 17.96 -0.98 55.33
CA PRO A 788 18.16 0.41 55.77
C PRO A 788 19.42 1.10 55.24
N ASN A 789 20.41 0.32 54.78
CA ASN A 789 21.62 0.85 54.16
C ASN A 789 21.34 1.58 52.83
N PHE A 790 20.18 1.37 52.21
CA PHE A 790 19.81 1.90 50.90
C PHE A 790 18.66 2.93 50.94
N ASP A 791 18.16 3.29 52.13
CA ASP A 791 17.00 4.19 52.29
C ASP A 791 17.18 5.56 51.57
N GLY A 792 18.44 5.99 51.41
CA GLY A 792 18.82 7.22 50.71
C GLY A 792 18.63 7.22 49.18
N LEU A 793 18.45 6.06 48.54
CA LEU A 793 18.11 5.96 47.11
C LEU A 793 16.65 6.33 46.83
N THR A 794 15.77 6.26 47.84
CA THR A 794 14.31 6.49 47.67
C THR A 794 13.76 7.59 48.57
N PRO A 795 14.19 8.86 48.42
CA PRO A 795 13.70 9.97 49.25
C PRO A 795 12.20 10.30 49.03
N HIS A 796 11.61 9.90 47.90
CA HIS A 796 10.23 10.19 47.54
C HIS A 796 9.33 8.93 47.60
N LEU A 797 8.97 8.49 48.81
CA LEU A 797 8.22 7.24 49.02
C LEU A 797 6.91 7.12 48.23
N ASN A 798 6.20 8.22 48.00
CA ASN A 798 4.93 8.27 47.24
C ASN A 798 5.09 7.95 45.74
N GLU A 799 6.33 7.92 45.25
CA GLU A 799 6.73 7.72 43.85
C GLU A 799 7.51 6.40 43.66
N THR A 800 7.28 5.42 44.55
CA THR A 800 7.99 4.12 44.57
C THR A 800 7.05 2.94 44.77
N TYR A 801 7.35 1.83 44.11
CA TYR A 801 6.71 0.52 44.29
C TYR A 801 7.35 -0.23 45.47
N SER A 802 6.56 -0.90 46.30
CA SER A 802 7.13 -1.91 47.22
C SER A 802 7.47 -3.21 46.48
N ARG A 803 8.36 -4.00 47.07
CA ARG A 803 8.73 -5.32 46.54
C ARG A 803 7.57 -6.31 46.47
N GLU A 804 6.56 -6.18 47.34
CA GLU A 804 5.37 -7.04 47.31
C GLU A 804 4.44 -6.67 46.14
N GLU A 805 4.19 -5.38 45.92
CA GLU A 805 3.37 -4.89 44.81
C GLU A 805 4.03 -5.19 43.44
N PHE A 806 5.36 -5.06 43.35
CA PHE A 806 6.09 -5.40 42.12
C PHE A 806 6.11 -6.90 41.84
N ALA A 807 6.22 -7.76 42.87
CA ALA A 807 6.15 -9.21 42.70
C ALA A 807 4.74 -9.70 42.29
N ASP A 808 3.68 -9.06 42.80
CA ASP A 808 2.29 -9.30 42.35
C ASP A 808 2.12 -8.89 40.87
N PHE A 809 2.62 -7.71 40.48
CA PHE A 809 2.66 -7.28 39.08
C PHE A 809 3.35 -8.30 38.16
N GLN A 810 4.58 -8.72 38.48
CA GLN A 810 5.30 -9.75 37.72
C GLN A 810 4.51 -11.08 37.65
N SER A 811 3.84 -11.47 38.74
CA SER A 811 3.04 -12.70 38.80
C SER A 811 1.78 -12.66 37.93
N ARG A 812 1.06 -11.52 37.93
CA ARG A 812 -0.13 -11.31 37.09
C ARG A 812 0.22 -11.29 35.61
N CYS A 813 1.35 -10.67 35.26
CA CYS A 813 1.90 -10.70 33.93
C CYS A 813 2.28 -12.12 33.48
N ALA A 814 3.00 -12.87 34.31
CA ALA A 814 3.37 -14.24 34.00
C ALA A 814 2.13 -15.12 33.75
N ALA A 815 1.06 -14.97 34.54
CA ALA A 815 -0.21 -15.67 34.37
C ALA A 815 -0.94 -15.38 33.03
N ARG A 816 -0.49 -14.36 32.27
CA ARG A 816 -0.91 -14.02 30.91
C ARG A 816 0.20 -14.27 29.85
N GLY A 817 1.15 -15.16 30.14
CA GLY A 817 2.17 -15.66 29.20
C GLY A 817 3.37 -14.72 29.01
N VAL A 818 3.47 -13.69 29.86
CA VAL A 818 4.31 -12.51 29.66
C VAL A 818 5.43 -12.40 30.69
N THR A 819 6.61 -12.03 30.22
CA THR A 819 7.82 -11.79 31.03
C THR A 819 7.95 -10.30 31.40
N VAL A 820 8.36 -10.02 32.64
CA VAL A 820 8.67 -8.68 33.17
C VAL A 820 10.08 -8.70 33.77
N ILE A 821 11.01 -8.01 33.10
CA ILE A 821 12.39 -7.82 33.50
C ILE A 821 12.55 -6.34 33.93
N PRO A 822 13.04 -6.07 35.15
CA PRO A 822 13.38 -4.72 35.57
C PRO A 822 14.71 -4.28 34.96
N GLU A 823 14.87 -2.97 34.81
CA GLU A 823 16.13 -2.33 34.46
C GLU A 823 16.51 -1.32 35.54
N ILE A 824 17.81 -1.21 35.82
CA ILE A 824 18.37 -0.17 36.67
C ILE A 824 19.60 0.33 35.94
N GLU A 825 19.74 1.65 35.82
CA GLU A 825 20.82 2.29 35.08
C GLU A 825 22.10 2.45 35.88
N SER A 826 23.19 2.02 35.24
CA SER A 826 24.55 2.49 35.53
C SER A 826 25.50 2.03 34.41
N PRO A 827 26.50 2.83 34.00
CA PRO A 827 27.02 3.99 34.71
C PRO A 827 26.60 5.35 34.12
N GLY A 828 25.83 5.34 33.02
CA GLY A 828 25.00 6.46 32.55
C GLY A 828 23.77 6.69 33.44
N HIS A 829 23.08 7.80 33.20
CA HIS A 829 21.80 8.23 33.82
C HIS A 829 21.60 7.98 35.34
N ALA A 830 22.71 7.94 36.09
CA ALA A 830 22.78 7.44 37.46
C ALA A 830 22.71 8.55 38.52
N LEU A 831 22.13 9.72 38.21
CA LEU A 831 22.10 10.86 39.14
C LEU A 831 21.43 10.53 40.48
N VAL A 832 20.50 9.57 40.54
CA VAL A 832 19.90 9.12 41.81
C VAL A 832 20.92 8.38 42.71
N ILE A 833 21.89 7.68 42.12
CA ILE A 833 22.97 6.99 42.84
C ILE A 833 24.02 8.00 43.32
N THR A 834 24.35 9.01 42.50
CA THR A 834 25.32 10.06 42.87
C THR A 834 24.72 11.12 43.82
N GLN A 835 23.41 11.39 43.78
CA GLN A 835 22.70 12.17 44.81
C GLN A 835 22.72 11.46 46.18
N TRP A 836 22.65 10.13 46.20
CA TRP A 836 22.82 9.33 47.43
C TRP A 836 24.28 9.26 47.91
N LYS A 837 25.23 9.14 46.97
CA LYS A 837 26.67 9.07 47.20
C LYS A 837 27.46 10.02 46.29
N PRO A 838 27.63 11.30 46.66
CA PRO A 838 28.36 12.28 45.85
C PRO A 838 29.84 11.91 45.62
N GLU A 839 30.41 11.04 46.45
CA GLU A 839 31.77 10.51 46.27
C GLU A 839 31.93 9.58 45.06
N LEU A 840 30.83 9.13 44.44
CA LEU A 840 30.83 8.31 43.22
C LEU A 840 30.60 9.11 41.93
N ALA A 841 30.36 10.43 42.00
CA ALA A 841 30.12 11.27 40.82
C ALA A 841 31.39 11.50 39.97
N LEU A 842 31.23 11.62 38.65
CA LEU A 842 32.30 12.04 37.74
C LEU A 842 32.60 13.54 37.88
N LEU A 843 33.87 13.92 37.79
CA LEU A 843 34.31 15.29 38.06
C LEU A 843 34.03 16.23 36.88
N GLY A 844 32.78 16.69 36.79
CA GLY A 844 32.30 17.63 35.78
C GLY A 844 30.86 17.36 35.36
N ASP A 845 30.42 16.10 35.51
CA ASP A 845 29.06 15.67 35.25
C ASP A 845 28.57 14.73 36.37
N PRO A 846 27.59 15.16 37.20
CA PRO A 846 27.05 14.34 38.28
C PRO A 846 26.10 13.24 37.82
N THR A 847 25.67 13.20 36.56
CA THR A 847 24.81 12.12 36.03
C THR A 847 25.59 10.81 35.83
N LEU A 848 26.91 10.89 35.66
CA LEU A 848 27.78 9.75 35.37
C LEU A 848 28.49 9.23 36.62
N ILE A 849 28.54 7.91 36.80
CA ILE A 849 29.34 7.27 37.85
C ILE A 849 30.82 7.28 37.47
N ASN A 850 31.69 7.67 38.39
CA ASN A 850 33.14 7.60 38.21
C ASN A 850 33.68 6.18 38.44
N LEU A 851 33.77 5.41 37.36
CA LEU A 851 34.28 4.02 37.38
C LEU A 851 35.73 3.88 37.84
N THR A 852 36.52 4.97 37.91
CA THR A 852 37.88 4.93 38.46
C THR A 852 37.94 4.81 39.99
N VAL A 853 36.80 4.96 40.67
CA VAL A 853 36.68 4.81 42.14
C VAL A 853 36.51 3.33 42.50
N PRO A 854 37.43 2.71 43.28
CA PRO A 854 37.36 1.27 43.59
C PRO A 854 36.08 0.80 44.30
N ASP A 855 35.38 1.69 44.99
CA ASP A 855 34.12 1.40 45.69
C ASP A 855 32.87 1.55 44.80
N ALA A 856 33.01 1.99 43.54
CA ALA A 856 31.89 2.15 42.60
C ALA A 856 31.27 0.81 42.21
N ILE A 857 32.03 -0.07 41.54
CA ILE A 857 31.55 -1.39 41.08
C ILE A 857 31.01 -2.25 42.24
N PRO A 858 31.67 -2.32 43.43
CA PRO A 858 31.11 -3.00 44.61
C PRO A 858 29.82 -2.36 45.15
N THR A 859 29.64 -1.04 45.06
CA THR A 859 28.37 -0.38 45.44
C THR A 859 27.26 -0.77 44.48
N ILE A 860 27.50 -0.69 43.17
CA ILE A 860 26.55 -1.09 42.12
C ILE A 860 26.15 -2.57 42.30
N LYS A 861 27.13 -3.49 42.39
CA LYS A 861 26.88 -4.93 42.64
C LYS A 861 26.15 -5.24 43.96
N SER A 862 26.08 -4.29 44.91
CA SER A 862 25.29 -4.45 46.14
C SER A 862 23.79 -4.16 45.94
N ILE A 863 23.43 -3.45 44.87
CA ILE A 863 22.07 -3.10 44.46
C ILE A 863 21.53 -4.14 43.45
N TRP A 864 22.31 -4.51 42.41
CA TRP A 864 21.95 -5.48 41.36
C TRP A 864 22.08 -6.96 41.83
N LYS A 865 21.41 -7.34 42.92
CA LYS A 865 21.58 -8.67 43.51
C LYS A 865 20.71 -9.78 42.87
N GLU A 866 19.89 -9.44 41.89
CA GLU A 866 18.88 -10.30 41.26
C GLU A 866 18.91 -10.11 39.73
N GLN A 867 18.07 -10.81 38.95
CA GLN A 867 18.05 -10.65 37.49
C GLN A 867 17.40 -9.31 37.10
N VAL A 868 18.22 -8.41 36.55
CA VAL A 868 17.90 -7.02 36.16
C VAL A 868 18.76 -6.70 34.92
N SER A 869 18.26 -5.91 33.97
CA SER A 869 19.14 -5.24 32.99
C SER A 869 20.05 -4.23 33.69
N ILE A 870 21.20 -3.92 33.07
CA ILE A 870 22.12 -2.88 33.56
C ILE A 870 21.98 -1.55 32.81
N GLY A 871 21.25 -1.56 31.69
CA GLY A 871 21.25 -0.54 30.64
C GLY A 871 22.66 -0.20 30.18
N ALA A 872 23.24 0.80 30.83
CA ALA A 872 24.63 1.24 30.69
C ALA A 872 24.90 2.05 29.42
N ASP A 873 23.91 2.84 29.00
CA ASP A 873 23.96 3.74 27.86
C ASP A 873 24.75 5.04 28.11
N GLU A 874 24.90 5.83 27.04
CA GLU A 874 25.40 7.22 26.97
C GLU A 874 26.63 7.55 27.85
N TYR A 875 27.57 6.62 28.02
CA TYR A 875 28.72 6.81 28.91
C TYR A 875 29.92 7.47 28.21
N SER A 876 30.71 8.24 28.96
CA SER A 876 31.82 9.01 28.38
C SER A 876 32.87 8.14 27.70
N SER A 877 32.94 8.23 26.36
CA SER A 877 33.94 7.57 25.51
C SER A 877 35.41 7.82 25.89
N THR A 878 35.69 8.83 26.72
CA THR A 878 37.03 9.06 27.28
C THR A 878 37.46 8.03 28.35
N LEU A 879 36.51 7.23 28.85
CA LEU A 879 36.67 6.18 29.88
C LEU A 879 36.22 4.79 29.36
N ALA A 880 36.30 4.57 28.04
CA ALA A 880 35.79 3.35 27.40
C ALA A 880 36.43 2.04 27.90
N ASN A 881 37.66 2.05 28.41
CA ASN A 881 38.28 0.83 28.96
C ASN A 881 37.69 0.46 30.33
N GLU A 882 37.48 1.48 31.17
CA GLU A 882 36.86 1.38 32.48
C GLU A 882 35.39 0.97 32.36
N TYR A 883 34.67 1.51 31.37
CA TYR A 883 33.32 1.11 30.97
C TYR A 883 33.25 -0.35 30.52
N ASN A 884 34.11 -0.78 29.60
CA ASN A 884 34.13 -2.18 29.15
C ASN A 884 34.45 -3.14 30.32
N ASN A 885 35.41 -2.80 31.20
CA ASN A 885 35.67 -3.60 32.40
C ASN A 885 34.46 -3.63 33.34
N PHE A 886 33.68 -2.55 33.46
CA PHE A 886 32.44 -2.54 34.25
C PHE A 886 31.38 -3.49 33.67
N VAL A 887 31.14 -3.43 32.36
CA VAL A 887 30.21 -4.32 31.64
C VAL A 887 30.65 -5.79 31.78
N ASP A 888 31.93 -6.09 31.51
CA ASP A 888 32.55 -7.41 31.68
C ASP A 888 32.57 -7.89 33.15
N GLU A 889 32.41 -6.99 34.12
CA GLU A 889 32.33 -7.33 35.53
C GLU A 889 30.89 -7.60 36.02
N MET A 890 29.87 -7.08 35.34
CA MET A 890 28.46 -7.20 35.77
C MET A 890 27.80 -8.51 35.32
N VAL A 891 28.22 -9.08 34.18
CA VAL A 891 27.93 -10.46 33.69
C VAL A 891 26.51 -10.99 33.94
N PHE A 892 25.53 -10.23 33.49
CA PHE A 892 24.24 -10.74 33.02
C PHE A 892 24.05 -10.27 31.57
N PRO A 893 23.18 -10.90 30.75
CA PRO A 893 23.04 -10.53 29.34
C PRO A 893 22.62 -9.06 29.22
N VAL A 894 23.53 -8.25 28.70
CA VAL A 894 23.32 -6.82 28.48
C VAL A 894 22.65 -6.65 27.12
N ASP A 895 21.43 -6.12 27.13
CA ASP A 895 20.74 -5.73 25.93
C ASP A 895 21.29 -4.38 25.48
N ARG A 896 22.30 -4.39 24.60
CA ARG A 896 22.93 -3.16 24.10
C ARG A 896 22.00 -2.47 23.11
N GLU A 897 21.65 -1.22 23.40
CA GLU A 897 20.81 -0.40 22.52
C GLU A 897 21.55 0.10 21.27
N PHE A 898 20.79 0.39 20.22
CA PHE A 898 21.29 0.61 18.86
C PHE A 898 22.05 1.94 18.65
N PHE A 899 22.08 2.86 19.63
CA PHE A 899 22.54 4.23 19.42
C PHE A 899 24.07 4.39 19.29
N GLU A 900 24.88 3.48 19.86
CA GLU A 900 26.36 3.63 19.88
C GLU A 900 27.18 2.44 19.32
N ASP A 901 26.62 1.23 19.19
CA ASP A 901 27.33 0.02 18.72
C ASP A 901 26.82 -0.48 17.34
N ASP A 902 27.70 -1.02 16.48
CA ASP A 902 27.27 -1.70 15.24
C ASP A 902 26.68 -3.09 15.57
N PRO A 903 25.37 -3.35 15.38
CA PRO A 903 24.75 -4.64 15.74
C PRO A 903 25.35 -5.81 14.94
N TYR A 904 25.90 -5.53 13.75
CA TYR A 904 26.59 -6.55 12.95
C TYR A 904 27.98 -6.89 13.53
N GLU A 905 28.63 -5.98 14.27
CA GLU A 905 29.87 -6.27 15.01
C GLU A 905 29.59 -7.02 16.33
N LEU A 906 28.47 -6.72 17.01
CA LEU A 906 28.01 -7.47 18.18
C LEU A 906 27.67 -8.93 17.83
N ILE A 907 26.93 -9.16 16.73
CA ILE A 907 26.63 -10.52 16.23
C ILE A 907 27.92 -11.25 15.82
N ARG A 908 28.85 -10.58 15.12
CA ARG A 908 30.18 -11.16 14.78
C ARG A 908 31.01 -11.50 16.02
N SER A 909 30.82 -10.78 17.12
CA SER A 909 31.48 -11.02 18.41
C SER A 909 30.81 -12.12 19.25
N GLY A 910 29.66 -12.65 18.80
CA GLY A 910 28.95 -13.76 19.46
C GLY A 910 27.94 -13.33 20.52
N TYR A 911 27.55 -12.06 20.56
CA TYR A 911 26.46 -11.60 21.42
C TYR A 911 25.09 -11.88 20.79
N ASN A 912 24.10 -12.19 21.64
CA ASN A 912 22.70 -12.14 21.25
C ASN A 912 22.28 -10.67 21.10
N VAL A 913 21.61 -10.34 20.00
CA VAL A 913 21.17 -8.97 19.67
C VAL A 913 19.66 -8.92 19.52
N ILE A 914 19.07 -7.79 19.91
CA ILE A 914 17.66 -7.46 19.75
C ILE A 914 17.60 -6.19 18.91
N ASN A 915 16.60 -6.10 18.04
CA ASN A 915 16.35 -4.88 17.30
C ASN A 915 15.55 -3.89 18.15
N SER A 916 16.24 -2.83 18.61
CA SER A 916 15.70 -1.63 19.26
C SER A 916 16.10 -0.38 18.49
N ASP A 917 15.96 -0.42 17.17
CA ASP A 917 16.29 0.67 16.25
C ASP A 917 15.46 1.93 16.54
N ASP A 918 16.14 3.05 16.76
CA ASP A 918 15.55 4.33 17.17
C ASP A 918 14.68 4.94 16.06
N ALA A 919 15.12 4.79 14.81
CA ALA A 919 14.48 5.34 13.62
C ALA A 919 13.16 4.62 13.26
N PHE A 920 13.01 3.34 13.60
CA PHE A 920 11.78 2.56 13.39
C PHE A 920 10.94 2.36 14.66
N GLN A 921 11.54 2.32 15.86
CA GLN A 921 10.92 1.73 17.05
C GLN A 921 10.88 2.65 18.28
N TYR A 922 11.50 3.84 18.27
CA TYR A 922 11.44 4.77 19.42
C TYR A 922 10.28 5.76 19.31
N ILE A 923 9.67 6.06 20.46
CA ILE A 923 8.72 7.15 20.68
C ILE A 923 9.27 8.05 21.78
N VAL A 924 9.27 9.37 21.57
CA VAL A 924 9.38 10.34 22.67
C VAL A 924 8.04 11.01 22.88
N MET A 925 7.60 11.03 24.14
CA MET A 925 6.33 11.64 24.51
C MET A 925 6.32 13.16 24.31
N LYS A 926 5.24 13.67 23.70
CA LYS A 926 4.89 15.10 23.50
C LYS A 926 5.75 15.92 22.55
N TYR A 927 7.08 15.77 22.55
CA TYR A 927 7.97 16.51 21.67
C TYR A 927 9.36 15.86 21.64
N SER A 928 9.97 15.83 20.47
CA SER A 928 11.41 15.64 20.28
C SER A 928 11.80 16.35 18.98
N GLY A 929 13.08 16.71 18.85
CA GLY A 929 13.63 17.19 17.59
C GLY A 929 13.92 16.06 16.59
N SER A 930 14.04 14.83 17.07
CA SER A 930 14.48 13.65 16.30
C SER A 930 13.39 12.58 16.19
N TYR A 931 12.69 12.31 17.30
CA TYR A 931 11.81 11.14 17.43
C TYR A 931 10.31 11.48 17.32
N PRO A 932 9.48 10.55 16.79
CA PRO A 932 8.04 10.77 16.65
C PRO A 932 7.28 10.52 17.97
N GLN A 933 6.05 11.06 18.05
CA GLN A 933 5.16 10.89 19.22
C GLN A 933 4.26 9.63 19.15
N ARG A 934 4.27 8.94 18.00
CA ARG A 934 3.63 7.64 17.72
C ARG A 934 4.46 6.96 16.63
N LEU A 935 4.54 5.63 16.59
CA LEU A 935 5.23 4.94 15.50
C LEU A 935 4.61 5.32 14.14
N ASN A 936 5.45 5.61 13.15
CA ASN A 936 5.02 6.02 11.83
C ASN A 936 4.52 4.79 11.04
N GLN A 937 3.21 4.56 11.07
CA GLN A 937 2.54 3.45 10.38
C GLN A 937 2.95 3.37 8.89
N THR A 938 3.00 4.49 8.16
CA THR A 938 3.45 4.51 6.76
C THR A 938 4.91 4.09 6.61
N ARG A 939 5.79 4.41 7.57
CA ARG A 939 7.18 3.90 7.57
C ARG A 939 7.21 2.38 7.79
N LEU A 940 6.39 1.85 8.72
CA LEU A 940 6.35 0.43 9.05
C LEU A 940 5.69 -0.45 7.98
N TRP A 941 4.71 0.07 7.21
CA TRP A 941 4.00 -0.68 6.17
C TRP A 941 4.54 -0.46 4.76
N ASP A 942 4.92 0.78 4.39
CA ASP A 942 5.32 1.15 3.01
C ASP A 942 6.83 1.48 2.85
N GLY A 943 7.57 1.70 3.95
CA GLY A 943 8.81 2.49 3.92
C GLY A 943 10.08 1.86 4.48
N ALA A 944 10.06 0.60 4.93
CA ALA A 944 11.16 -0.02 5.68
C ALA A 944 11.95 -1.08 4.92
N ASN A 945 11.30 -1.92 4.12
CA ASN A 945 11.93 -3.06 3.46
C ASN A 945 11.73 -3.04 1.94
N VAL A 946 12.82 -2.80 1.21
CA VAL A 946 12.82 -2.79 -0.26
C VAL A 946 12.54 -4.16 -0.90
N ASN A 947 12.73 -5.26 -0.16
CA ASN A 947 12.56 -6.63 -0.65
C ASN A 947 11.14 -7.18 -0.46
N THR A 948 10.36 -6.64 0.49
CA THR A 948 8.96 -7.05 0.78
C THR A 948 7.93 -6.00 0.35
N ALA A 949 8.36 -5.01 -0.45
CA ALA A 949 7.56 -3.87 -0.91
C ALA A 949 7.05 -2.92 0.19
N GLY A 950 7.76 -2.83 1.32
CA GLY A 950 7.60 -1.75 2.29
C GLY A 950 7.62 -2.17 3.76
N ILE A 951 7.19 -3.39 4.09
CA ILE A 951 6.88 -3.78 5.47
C ILE A 951 8.15 -4.07 6.28
N TRP A 952 8.29 -3.43 7.44
CA TRP A 952 9.42 -3.63 8.37
C TRP A 952 9.45 -5.05 8.95
N ASP A 953 10.66 -5.61 9.09
CA ASP A 953 10.94 -6.90 9.72
C ASP A 953 12.10 -6.75 10.74
N PRO A 954 12.12 -7.49 11.87
CA PRO A 954 13.17 -7.40 12.89
C PRO A 954 14.63 -7.60 12.46
N HIS A 955 14.92 -8.06 11.24
CA HIS A 955 16.28 -8.21 10.72
C HIS A 955 16.82 -6.95 10.01
N ILE A 956 16.09 -5.83 10.09
CA ILE A 956 16.34 -4.58 9.36
C ILE A 956 16.66 -3.45 10.33
N PHE A 957 17.82 -2.83 10.14
CA PHE A 957 18.32 -1.70 10.92
C PHE A 957 18.54 -0.51 9.95
N ASP A 958 18.24 0.72 10.37
CA ASP A 958 18.30 1.93 9.54
C ASP A 958 19.74 2.42 9.35
N ARG A 959 20.42 1.84 8.35
CA ARG A 959 21.65 2.45 7.81
C ARG A 959 21.27 3.64 6.93
N GLY A 960 20.99 4.76 7.58
CA GLY A 960 20.81 6.05 6.93
C GLY A 960 21.95 6.33 5.94
N ILE A 961 21.59 6.81 4.74
CA ILE A 961 22.45 6.94 3.55
C ILE A 961 22.67 5.60 2.80
N ILE A 962 21.63 5.18 2.07
CA ILE A 962 21.69 4.10 1.05
C ILE A 962 22.69 4.42 -0.11
N SER A 963 23.19 5.66 -0.25
CA SER A 963 24.11 6.02 -1.35
C SER A 963 25.57 5.64 -1.16
N ASP A 964 26.03 5.38 0.07
CA ASP A 964 27.47 5.38 0.37
C ASP A 964 28.09 3.99 0.65
N PHE A 965 27.27 2.94 0.73
CA PHE A 965 27.73 1.56 0.99
C PHE A 965 28.06 0.71 -0.26
N LEU A 966 27.96 1.25 -1.48
CA LEU A 966 28.34 0.58 -2.74
C LEU A 966 29.87 0.51 -2.97
N ALA A 967 30.69 0.37 -1.91
CA ALA A 967 32.12 0.68 -1.98
C ALA A 967 33.07 -0.17 -1.09
N VAL A 968 32.63 -1.29 -0.49
CA VAL A 968 33.54 -2.20 0.25
C VAL A 968 33.19 -3.68 0.01
N ASP A 969 34.19 -4.50 -0.30
CA ASP A 969 34.11 -5.94 -0.67
C ASP A 969 33.61 -6.91 0.44
N HIS A 970 32.99 -6.43 1.52
CA HIS A 970 32.69 -7.22 2.73
C HIS A 970 31.24 -7.02 3.22
N ALA A 971 30.40 -8.04 2.99
CA ALA A 971 28.98 -8.10 3.37
C ALA A 971 28.74 -8.01 4.90
N PRO A 972 27.53 -7.61 5.37
CA PRO A 972 26.38 -8.53 5.30
C PRO A 972 24.97 -7.87 5.18
N TYR A 973 24.00 -8.64 4.68
CA TYR A 973 22.61 -8.55 5.17
C TYR A 973 22.38 -9.69 6.18
N LEU A 974 21.65 -9.42 7.25
CA LEU A 974 21.22 -10.46 8.18
C LEU A 974 20.16 -11.32 7.51
N THR A 975 20.35 -12.64 7.52
CA THR A 975 19.35 -13.57 7.01
C THR A 975 18.20 -13.73 8.01
N LEU A 976 17.02 -14.12 7.52
CA LEU A 976 15.84 -14.39 8.35
C LEU A 976 16.01 -15.55 9.36
N GLU A 977 17.16 -16.22 9.35
CA GLU A 977 17.48 -17.41 10.14
C GLU A 977 18.75 -17.22 10.98
N GLU A 978 19.21 -15.97 11.21
CA GLU A 978 20.35 -15.68 12.09
C GLU A 978 20.01 -16.02 13.56
N PRO A 979 20.64 -17.04 14.18
CA PRO A 979 20.28 -17.48 15.53
C PRO A 979 20.64 -16.48 16.64
N LEU A 980 21.58 -15.55 16.39
CA LEU A 980 21.94 -14.53 17.38
C LEU A 980 20.95 -13.34 17.41
N LEU A 981 20.12 -13.16 16.37
CA LEU A 981 19.06 -12.15 16.36
C LEU A 981 17.82 -12.68 17.09
N GLN A 982 17.62 -12.23 18.33
CA GLN A 982 16.57 -12.73 19.21
C GLN A 982 15.16 -12.23 18.85
N GLY A 983 15.05 -11.09 18.16
CA GLY A 983 13.79 -10.45 17.80
C GLY A 983 13.84 -8.94 18.00
N ALA A 984 12.76 -8.34 18.52
CA ALA A 984 12.59 -6.88 18.54
C ALA A 984 11.83 -6.34 19.78
N ILE A 985 12.17 -5.10 20.14
CA ILE A 985 11.47 -4.27 21.15
C ILE A 985 11.27 -2.83 20.66
N MET A 986 10.15 -2.19 21.02
CA MET A 986 9.96 -0.74 20.82
C MET A 986 10.15 0.03 22.14
N ALA A 987 10.59 1.28 22.12
CA ALA A 987 10.82 2.07 23.33
C ALA A 987 9.92 3.32 23.40
N ILE A 988 9.54 3.69 24.63
CA ILE A 988 8.74 4.90 24.90
C ILE A 988 9.45 5.68 26.01
N TRP A 989 10.03 6.81 25.61
CA TRP A 989 10.84 7.69 26.45
C TRP A 989 10.06 8.94 26.88
N ASN A 990 10.31 9.40 28.12
CA ASN A 990 9.68 10.57 28.72
C ASN A 990 10.71 11.68 29.02
N ASP A 991 11.49 12.09 28.01
CA ASP A 991 12.53 13.16 28.02
C ASP A 991 12.11 14.49 28.66
N HIS A 992 10.80 14.74 28.76
CA HIS A 992 10.21 15.96 29.32
C HIS A 992 9.39 15.70 30.60
N GLY A 993 9.37 14.46 31.09
CA GLY A 993 8.93 14.08 32.43
C GLY A 993 7.47 14.31 32.80
N THR A 994 7.22 14.27 34.11
CA THR A 994 5.88 14.33 34.72
C THR A 994 5.06 15.60 34.42
N THR A 995 5.72 16.71 34.05
CA THR A 995 5.08 17.97 33.63
C THR A 995 4.65 17.98 32.17
N ALA A 996 5.12 17.04 31.35
CA ALA A 996 4.82 16.98 29.92
C ALA A 996 3.61 16.09 29.58
N SER A 997 3.47 14.90 30.16
CA SER A 997 2.48 13.88 29.74
C SER A 997 1.63 13.32 30.88
N THR A 998 0.44 12.81 30.55
CA THR A 998 -0.34 11.95 31.47
C THR A 998 0.04 10.48 31.29
N PHE A 999 -0.15 9.66 32.32
CA PHE A 999 0.22 8.23 32.25
C PHE A 999 -0.61 7.45 31.21
N LEU A 1000 -1.86 7.85 30.94
CA LEU A 1000 -2.70 7.24 29.91
C LEU A 1000 -2.27 7.60 28.48
N GLU A 1001 -1.64 8.77 28.27
CA GLU A 1001 -1.18 9.18 26.94
C GLU A 1001 -0.10 8.25 26.36
N ALA A 1002 0.68 7.58 27.21
CA ALA A 1002 1.60 6.53 26.76
C ALA A 1002 0.86 5.34 26.13
N PHE A 1003 -0.30 4.94 26.66
CA PHE A 1003 -1.13 3.92 26.02
C PHE A 1003 -1.67 4.39 24.66
N TYR A 1004 -2.13 5.64 24.55
CA TYR A 1004 -2.60 6.18 23.27
C TYR A 1004 -1.48 6.34 22.24
N ALA A 1005 -0.22 6.44 22.67
CA ALA A 1005 0.95 6.42 21.78
C ALA A 1005 1.29 5.00 21.27
N LEU A 1006 1.25 3.99 22.14
CA LEU A 1006 1.65 2.61 21.80
C LEU A 1006 0.56 1.77 21.12
N LYS A 1007 -0.73 2.01 21.40
CA LYS A 1007 -1.84 1.09 21.08
C LYS A 1007 -1.84 0.57 19.64
N GLU A 1008 -1.60 1.45 18.67
CA GLU A 1008 -1.63 1.16 17.23
C GLU A 1008 -0.28 0.66 16.69
N GLY A 1009 0.83 1.07 17.29
CA GLY A 1009 2.19 0.70 16.84
C GLY A 1009 2.62 -0.68 17.33
N LEU A 1010 2.37 -0.98 18.61
CA LEU A 1010 2.81 -2.20 19.26
C LEU A 1010 2.29 -3.49 18.56
N PRO A 1011 1.01 -3.63 18.19
CA PRO A 1011 0.51 -4.80 17.45
C PRO A 1011 1.16 -5.01 16.07
N VAL A 1012 1.68 -3.96 15.43
CA VAL A 1012 2.34 -4.03 14.12
C VAL A 1012 3.76 -4.59 14.26
N ILE A 1013 4.55 -4.05 15.20
CA ILE A 1013 5.89 -4.57 15.54
C ILE A 1013 5.81 -6.03 15.99
N ILE A 1014 4.82 -6.40 16.82
CA ILE A 1014 4.62 -7.79 17.23
C ILE A 1014 4.19 -8.67 16.05
N SER A 1015 3.37 -8.16 15.12
CA SER A 1015 2.94 -8.93 13.95
C SER A 1015 4.09 -9.25 13.02
N ALA A 1016 4.95 -8.27 12.70
CA ALA A 1016 6.18 -8.51 11.93
C ALA A 1016 7.11 -9.51 12.62
N SER A 1017 7.24 -9.41 13.96
CA SER A 1017 8.07 -10.32 14.75
C SER A 1017 7.45 -11.71 14.96
N TRP A 1018 6.14 -11.85 14.77
CA TRP A 1018 5.44 -13.13 14.81
C TRP A 1018 5.52 -13.85 13.46
N GLN A 1019 5.34 -13.15 12.35
CA GLN A 1019 5.41 -13.71 11.00
C GLN A 1019 5.98 -12.65 10.06
N ALA A 1020 7.22 -12.86 9.59
CA ALA A 1020 7.90 -11.88 8.75
C ALA A 1020 7.13 -11.58 7.46
N ALA A 1021 7.22 -10.35 6.94
CA ALA A 1021 6.60 -9.93 5.69
C ALA A 1021 7.14 -10.73 4.48
N SER A 1022 8.36 -11.26 4.58
CA SER A 1022 8.95 -12.20 3.61
C SER A 1022 8.25 -13.57 3.56
N ARG A 1023 7.48 -13.95 4.59
CA ARG A 1023 6.68 -15.19 4.60
C ARG A 1023 5.38 -15.00 3.79
N PRO A 1024 4.89 -16.04 3.10
CA PRO A 1024 3.57 -16.00 2.48
C PRO A 1024 2.48 -15.90 3.55
N ARG A 1025 1.41 -15.15 3.25
CA ARG A 1025 0.24 -14.92 4.13
C ARG A 1025 0.53 -14.09 5.40
N HIS A 1026 1.53 -13.20 5.38
CA HIS A 1026 1.65 -12.15 6.39
C HIS A 1026 0.38 -11.28 6.47
N LEU A 1027 0.21 -10.58 7.58
CA LEU A 1027 -0.90 -9.63 7.78
C LEU A 1027 -0.70 -8.39 6.90
N THR A 1028 -1.69 -8.02 6.07
CA THR A 1028 -1.63 -6.78 5.28
C THR A 1028 -2.30 -5.60 6.00
N GLN A 1029 -1.98 -4.35 5.61
CA GLN A 1029 -2.60 -3.17 6.21
C GLN A 1029 -4.14 -3.18 6.09
N ASP A 1030 -4.69 -3.47 4.89
CA ASP A 1030 -6.15 -3.62 4.68
C ASP A 1030 -6.79 -4.65 5.66
N GLN A 1031 -6.06 -5.72 6.00
CA GLN A 1031 -6.52 -6.74 6.93
C GLN A 1031 -6.43 -6.25 8.39
N PHE A 1032 -5.33 -5.60 8.77
CA PHE A 1032 -5.15 -4.98 10.08
C PHE A 1032 -6.25 -3.92 10.35
N ASP A 1033 -6.40 -2.94 9.46
CA ASP A 1033 -7.41 -1.87 9.58
C ASP A 1033 -8.85 -2.40 9.68
N SER A 1034 -9.13 -3.57 9.08
CA SER A 1034 -10.45 -4.22 9.14
C SER A 1034 -10.72 -5.01 10.43
N SER A 1035 -9.69 -5.44 11.15
CA SER A 1035 -9.77 -6.39 12.27
C SER A 1035 -9.37 -5.77 13.61
N TYR A 1036 -8.27 -5.02 13.64
CA TYR A 1036 -7.70 -4.40 14.83
C TYR A 1036 -8.72 -3.59 15.66
N PRO A 1037 -9.60 -2.74 15.09
CA PRO A 1037 -10.59 -1.99 15.88
C PRO A 1037 -11.61 -2.86 16.63
N ALA A 1038 -11.83 -4.10 16.21
CA ALA A 1038 -12.68 -5.05 16.93
C ALA A 1038 -11.88 -5.87 17.97
N LEU A 1039 -10.61 -6.16 17.68
CA LEU A 1039 -9.71 -6.89 18.59
C LEU A 1039 -9.26 -6.03 19.77
N GLU A 1040 -8.83 -4.79 19.52
CA GLU A 1040 -8.46 -3.79 20.52
C GLU A 1040 -9.60 -3.55 21.51
N ALA A 1041 -10.82 -3.39 20.99
CA ALA A 1041 -12.03 -3.13 21.77
C ALA A 1041 -12.43 -4.24 22.75
N ALA A 1042 -11.82 -5.42 22.63
CA ALA A 1042 -12.20 -6.62 23.35
C ALA A 1042 -11.00 -7.31 24.04
N ALA A 1043 -9.82 -6.69 24.09
CA ALA A 1043 -8.65 -7.26 24.76
C ALA A 1043 -8.96 -7.51 26.26
N PRO A 1044 -9.03 -8.77 26.74
CA PRO A 1044 -9.64 -9.09 28.04
C PRO A 1044 -8.71 -8.81 29.22
N GLY A 1045 -9.30 -8.47 30.37
CA GLY A 1045 -8.60 -8.21 31.63
C GLY A 1045 -8.01 -6.81 31.77
N GLN A 1046 -8.45 -5.84 30.97
CA GLN A 1046 -8.00 -4.44 31.04
C GLN A 1046 -9.10 -3.47 30.59
N ASN A 1047 -8.94 -2.19 30.94
CA ASN A 1047 -9.75 -1.12 30.35
C ASN A 1047 -8.96 0.20 30.23
N LEU A 1048 -7.79 0.16 29.58
CA LEU A 1048 -6.87 1.29 29.38
C LEU A 1048 -7.55 2.44 28.62
N ASP A 1049 -8.36 2.09 27.63
CA ASP A 1049 -9.13 3.03 26.82
C ASP A 1049 -10.37 3.58 27.57
N ARG A 1050 -10.52 3.22 28.86
CA ARG A 1050 -11.57 3.67 29.81
C ARG A 1050 -12.97 3.68 29.16
N ARG A 1051 -13.31 2.60 28.46
CA ARG A 1051 -14.57 2.42 27.75
C ARG A 1051 -15.71 2.18 28.74
N VAL A 1052 -16.84 2.82 28.46
CA VAL A 1052 -18.10 2.66 29.21
C VAL A 1052 -19.15 2.13 28.22
N PRO A 1053 -19.74 0.95 28.45
CA PRO A 1053 -20.82 0.44 27.63
C PRO A 1053 -22.00 1.42 27.57
N SER A 1054 -22.64 1.56 26.40
CA SER A 1054 -23.82 2.42 26.25
C SER A 1054 -24.74 1.88 25.16
N LYS A 1055 -26.05 2.04 25.36
CA LYS A 1055 -27.11 1.68 24.41
C LYS A 1055 -27.30 2.73 23.30
N GLY A 1056 -26.62 3.88 23.40
CA GLY A 1056 -26.69 4.99 22.44
C GLY A 1056 -25.64 6.07 22.68
N ASN A 1057 -25.74 7.20 21.97
CA ASN A 1057 -24.71 8.24 21.98
C ASN A 1057 -24.56 8.93 23.35
N THR A 1058 -25.63 9.09 24.12
CA THR A 1058 -25.56 9.61 25.50
C THR A 1058 -25.15 8.47 26.45
N VAL A 1059 -24.07 8.65 27.19
CA VAL A 1059 -23.56 7.68 28.17
C VAL A 1059 -24.28 7.85 29.51
N VAL A 1060 -24.37 9.10 30.00
CA VAL A 1060 -25.15 9.48 31.19
C VAL A 1060 -25.73 10.89 31.03
N ALA A 1061 -26.88 11.12 31.66
CA ALA A 1061 -27.49 12.45 31.75
C ALA A 1061 -28.15 12.65 33.12
N TYR A 1062 -27.66 13.62 33.89
CA TYR A 1062 -28.16 13.96 35.23
C TYR A 1062 -28.60 15.43 35.28
N ASP A 1063 -29.76 15.68 35.89
CA ASP A 1063 -30.23 17.03 36.26
C ASP A 1063 -30.35 17.10 37.78
N PHE A 1064 -29.52 17.93 38.42
CA PHE A 1064 -29.40 18.03 39.87
C PHE A 1064 -30.43 19.03 40.45
N VAL A 1065 -31.70 18.65 40.40
CA VAL A 1065 -32.79 19.43 41.01
C VAL A 1065 -32.64 19.42 42.54
N HIS A 1066 -32.66 20.60 43.18
CA HIS A 1066 -32.58 20.71 44.65
C HIS A 1066 -33.81 20.08 45.35
N GLY A 1067 -33.77 18.78 45.66
CA GLY A 1067 -34.90 18.09 46.27
C GLY A 1067 -34.68 16.65 46.73
N THR A 1068 -34.05 16.46 47.89
CA THR A 1068 -34.35 15.38 48.86
C THR A 1068 -34.52 13.94 48.33
N SER A 1069 -33.64 13.47 47.44
CA SER A 1069 -33.52 12.04 47.12
C SER A 1069 -32.07 11.58 47.24
N ASP A 1070 -31.84 10.44 47.91
CA ASP A 1070 -30.50 9.88 48.13
C ASP A 1070 -29.89 9.22 46.87
N VAL A 1071 -30.67 9.19 45.78
CA VAL A 1071 -30.30 8.64 44.47
C VAL A 1071 -30.69 9.65 43.38
N VAL A 1072 -29.82 9.82 42.38
CA VAL A 1072 -30.00 10.65 41.19
C VAL A 1072 -30.11 9.73 39.98
N THR A 1073 -31.29 9.69 39.36
CA THR A 1073 -31.58 8.79 38.23
C THR A 1073 -30.89 9.25 36.94
N ASP A 1074 -30.26 8.31 36.24
CA ASP A 1074 -29.68 8.49 34.91
C ASP A 1074 -30.76 8.55 33.82
N LYS A 1075 -30.83 9.67 33.09
CA LYS A 1075 -31.80 9.89 32.01
C LYS A 1075 -31.38 9.33 30.65
N SER A 1076 -30.17 8.78 30.51
CA SER A 1076 -29.71 8.19 29.24
C SER A 1076 -30.44 6.90 28.86
N GLY A 1077 -31.03 6.20 29.85
CA GLY A 1077 -31.60 4.87 29.69
C GLY A 1077 -30.58 3.73 29.78
N ASN A 1078 -29.31 4.03 30.07
CA ASN A 1078 -28.32 3.01 30.40
C ASN A 1078 -28.59 2.41 31.79
N GLY A 1079 -28.88 3.28 32.78
CA GLY A 1079 -29.23 2.89 34.16
C GLY A 1079 -28.08 3.10 35.15
N TYR A 1080 -27.20 4.07 34.89
CA TYR A 1080 -26.06 4.40 35.74
C TYR A 1080 -26.46 5.35 36.87
N ASP A 1081 -27.45 4.97 37.67
CA ASP A 1081 -27.99 5.81 38.75
C ASP A 1081 -26.91 6.16 39.81
N GLY A 1082 -26.77 7.44 40.14
CA GLY A 1082 -25.78 7.94 41.10
C GLY A 1082 -26.33 8.04 42.53
N MET A 1083 -25.48 7.87 43.54
CA MET A 1083 -25.82 7.98 44.96
C MET A 1083 -25.36 9.32 45.56
N LEU A 1084 -26.24 9.98 46.32
CA LEU A 1084 -25.94 11.22 47.03
C LEU A 1084 -25.09 10.93 48.28
N LEU A 1085 -23.87 11.50 48.33
CA LEU A 1085 -22.95 11.38 49.46
C LEU A 1085 -22.46 12.77 49.89
N GLY A 1086 -23.24 13.43 50.75
CA GLY A 1086 -22.73 14.53 51.61
C GLY A 1086 -22.11 15.75 50.91
N GLY A 1087 -22.53 16.10 49.69
CA GLY A 1087 -21.98 17.22 48.91
C GLY A 1087 -21.40 16.81 47.55
N PHE A 1088 -21.35 15.51 47.26
CA PHE A 1088 -21.10 14.99 45.92
C PHE A 1088 -22.10 13.88 45.57
N VAL A 1089 -22.28 13.63 44.27
CA VAL A 1089 -22.94 12.43 43.75
C VAL A 1089 -21.87 11.45 43.33
N SER A 1090 -21.92 10.23 43.85
CA SER A 1090 -21.06 9.13 43.40
C SER A 1090 -21.79 8.31 42.33
N THR A 1091 -21.25 8.22 41.13
CA THR A 1091 -21.80 7.39 40.05
C THR A 1091 -21.17 5.98 40.11
N PRO A 1092 -21.76 4.97 39.42
CA PRO A 1092 -21.13 3.67 39.24
C PRO A 1092 -20.04 3.65 38.15
N LEU A 1093 -19.68 4.79 37.58
CA LEU A 1093 -18.65 4.95 36.55
C LEU A 1093 -17.35 5.46 37.18
N GLY A 1094 -16.20 5.17 36.55
CA GLY A 1094 -14.91 5.75 36.92
C GLY A 1094 -14.59 6.98 36.08
N SER A 1095 -13.79 6.75 35.04
CA SER A 1095 -13.49 7.71 33.97
C SER A 1095 -14.10 7.22 32.64
N LYS A 1096 -14.32 8.12 31.68
CA LYS A 1096 -14.59 7.77 30.27
C LYS A 1096 -13.43 8.25 29.39
N GLY A 1097 -12.81 7.32 28.67
CA GLY A 1097 -11.74 7.59 27.72
C GLY A 1097 -12.15 8.44 26.53
N HIS A 1098 -11.19 8.73 25.65
CA HIS A 1098 -11.30 9.74 24.59
C HIS A 1098 -12.41 9.50 23.55
N ASN A 1099 -12.54 10.48 22.66
CA ASN A 1099 -13.71 10.69 21.82
C ASN A 1099 -14.97 10.81 22.69
N TYR A 1100 -14.99 11.85 23.53
CA TYR A 1100 -16.13 12.23 24.37
C TYR A 1100 -16.52 13.69 24.19
N THR A 1101 -17.77 14.00 24.48
CA THR A 1101 -18.24 15.37 24.75
C THR A 1101 -18.88 15.42 26.12
N LEU A 1102 -18.49 16.37 26.96
CA LEU A 1102 -18.97 16.52 28.33
C LEU A 1102 -19.54 17.93 28.51
N LEU A 1103 -20.83 18.02 28.80
CA LEU A 1103 -21.55 19.24 29.16
C LEU A 1103 -21.66 19.34 30.69
N ILE A 1104 -21.33 20.52 31.22
CA ILE A 1104 -21.45 20.90 32.63
C ILE A 1104 -22.16 22.26 32.69
N GLU A 1105 -23.28 22.36 33.40
CA GLU A 1105 -23.93 23.65 33.70
C GLU A 1105 -23.70 24.03 35.17
N LEU A 1106 -23.45 25.32 35.43
CA LEU A 1106 -23.12 25.87 36.75
C LEU A 1106 -24.09 26.97 37.18
N ASP A 1107 -24.45 27.00 38.47
CA ASP A 1107 -25.50 27.91 38.97
C ASP A 1107 -25.03 29.33 39.33
N SER A 1108 -23.91 29.54 40.04
CA SER A 1108 -23.54 30.90 40.49
C SER A 1108 -22.11 31.21 40.98
N SER A 1109 -21.26 30.23 41.36
CA SER A 1109 -19.94 30.50 41.97
C SER A 1109 -18.78 29.93 41.16
N TYR A 1110 -17.62 30.59 41.21
CA TYR A 1110 -16.40 30.24 40.47
C TYR A 1110 -15.16 30.27 41.38
N THR A 1111 -15.28 29.67 42.57
CA THR A 1111 -14.18 29.51 43.54
C THR A 1111 -13.28 28.33 43.17
N PRO A 1112 -11.94 28.40 43.36
CA PRO A 1112 -11.04 27.27 43.19
C PRO A 1112 -11.52 26.03 43.96
N SER A 1113 -11.83 24.96 43.22
CA SER A 1113 -12.50 23.75 43.73
C SER A 1113 -12.55 22.67 42.64
N THR A 1114 -12.57 21.40 43.05
CA THR A 1114 -12.80 20.27 42.15
C THR A 1114 -14.30 20.12 41.87
N LEU A 1115 -14.69 20.13 40.59
CA LEU A 1115 -16.09 19.92 40.16
C LEU A 1115 -16.37 18.44 39.92
N LEU A 1116 -15.40 17.72 39.37
CA LEU A 1116 -15.47 16.32 38.97
C LEU A 1116 -14.19 15.59 39.38
N SER A 1117 -14.30 14.36 39.86
CA SER A 1117 -13.13 13.47 40.03
C SER A 1117 -13.44 12.03 39.67
N GLY A 1118 -12.39 11.31 39.27
CA GLY A 1118 -12.37 9.89 38.99
C GLY A 1118 -11.08 9.24 39.52
N PRO A 1119 -10.82 7.97 39.14
CA PRO A 1119 -9.61 7.26 39.57
C PRO A 1119 -8.34 7.70 38.83
N ASP A 1120 -8.47 8.26 37.61
CA ASP A 1120 -7.35 8.70 36.78
C ASP A 1120 -7.11 10.22 36.89
N ASP A 1121 -8.17 11.00 36.62
CA ASP A 1121 -8.14 12.45 36.51
C ASP A 1121 -9.16 13.15 37.43
N SER A 1122 -8.99 14.45 37.60
CA SER A 1122 -10.01 15.33 38.18
C SER A 1122 -10.07 16.68 37.45
N PHE A 1123 -11.22 17.34 37.47
CA PHE A 1123 -11.48 18.57 36.72
C PHE A 1123 -12.20 19.62 37.60
N GLY A 1124 -11.86 20.89 37.41
CA GLY A 1124 -12.51 21.99 38.09
C GLY A 1124 -11.82 23.33 37.89
N PHE A 1125 -11.64 24.05 39.00
CA PHE A 1125 -11.20 25.43 39.05
C PHE A 1125 -9.92 25.60 39.85
N THR A 1126 -8.96 26.37 39.33
CA THR A 1126 -7.76 26.79 40.04
C THR A 1126 -7.57 28.32 40.02
N ALA A 1127 -6.77 28.83 40.95
CA ALA A 1127 -6.47 30.26 41.06
C ALA A 1127 -5.46 30.71 39.99
N SER A 1128 -5.69 31.89 39.41
CA SER A 1128 -4.79 32.56 38.46
C SER A 1128 -4.64 34.02 38.85
N GLY A 1129 -3.57 34.69 38.41
CA GLY A 1129 -3.19 36.03 38.89
C GLY A 1129 -4.26 37.13 38.73
N ASN A 1130 -5.23 36.93 37.82
CA ASN A 1130 -6.34 37.85 37.55
C ASN A 1130 -7.74 37.29 37.92
N GLY A 1131 -7.85 36.08 38.47
CA GLY A 1131 -9.16 35.44 38.76
C GLY A 1131 -9.08 33.92 38.94
N THR A 1132 -10.09 33.21 38.45
CA THR A 1132 -10.16 31.74 38.46
C THR A 1132 -10.06 31.21 37.03
N THR A 1133 -9.36 30.11 36.78
CA THR A 1133 -9.35 29.42 35.46
C THR A 1133 -9.80 27.97 35.57
N LEU A 1134 -10.14 27.35 34.44
CA LEU A 1134 -10.38 25.92 34.32
C LEU A 1134 -9.06 25.17 34.46
N SER A 1135 -9.08 24.01 35.11
CA SER A 1135 -7.92 23.12 35.20
C SER A 1135 -8.35 21.67 35.34
N PHE A 1136 -7.55 20.77 34.79
CA PHE A 1136 -7.56 19.37 35.18
C PHE A 1136 -6.33 19.04 36.04
N THR A 1137 -6.44 18.01 36.87
CA THR A 1137 -5.37 17.54 37.75
C THR A 1137 -5.23 16.03 37.62
N THR A 1138 -4.03 15.58 37.27
CA THR A 1138 -3.67 14.18 37.01
C THR A 1138 -2.31 13.90 37.67
N SER A 1139 -2.09 12.71 38.23
CA SER A 1139 -0.85 12.38 38.99
C SER A 1139 -0.43 13.42 40.05
N ASN A 1140 -1.39 14.14 40.65
CA ASN A 1140 -1.23 15.32 41.55
C ASN A 1140 -0.69 16.61 40.89
N ILE A 1141 -0.43 16.64 39.59
CA ILE A 1141 -0.01 17.82 38.83
C ILE A 1141 -1.24 18.50 38.23
N THR A 1142 -1.34 19.83 38.36
CA THR A 1142 -2.51 20.61 37.93
C THR A 1142 -2.19 21.48 36.73
N PHE A 1143 -2.97 21.32 35.66
CA PHE A 1143 -2.78 21.94 34.36
C PHE A 1143 -3.85 23.03 34.12
N PRO A 1144 -3.52 24.34 34.27
CA PRO A 1144 -4.45 25.45 34.08
C PRO A 1144 -4.62 25.82 32.60
N LEU A 1145 -5.84 26.23 32.21
CA LEU A 1145 -6.11 26.78 30.89
C LEU A 1145 -5.54 28.21 30.78
N PHE A 1146 -4.51 28.39 29.95
CA PHE A 1146 -3.70 29.63 29.90
C PHE A 1146 -4.46 30.87 29.40
N ASN A 1147 -5.24 30.73 28.32
CA ASN A 1147 -5.82 31.88 27.60
C ASN A 1147 -7.16 32.39 28.17
N PHE A 1148 -7.66 31.83 29.27
CA PHE A 1148 -8.96 32.16 29.82
C PHE A 1148 -8.92 32.36 31.34
N THR A 1149 -9.67 33.36 31.83
CA THR A 1149 -9.95 33.53 33.27
C THR A 1149 -11.38 34.04 33.45
N PHE A 1150 -12.10 33.49 34.43
CA PHE A 1150 -13.38 34.00 34.87
C PHE A 1150 -13.18 35.33 35.61
N PRO A 1151 -13.97 36.39 35.30
CA PRO A 1151 -13.86 37.66 36.00
C PRO A 1151 -14.19 37.51 37.48
N ALA A 1152 -13.35 38.07 38.37
CA ALA A 1152 -13.53 37.99 39.83
C ALA A 1152 -14.90 38.50 40.32
N HIS A 1153 -15.57 39.36 39.55
CA HIS A 1153 -16.98 39.70 39.71
C HIS A 1153 -17.71 39.62 38.36
N ALA A 1154 -18.65 38.68 38.23
CA ALA A 1154 -19.59 38.55 37.11
C ALA A 1154 -20.99 38.18 37.65
N PRO A 1155 -22.09 38.54 36.97
CA PRO A 1155 -23.44 38.53 37.57
C PRO A 1155 -24.10 37.14 37.64
N SER A 1156 -25.24 37.10 38.33
CA SER A 1156 -26.11 35.94 38.60
C SER A 1156 -26.78 35.37 37.34
N SER A 1157 -25.99 34.71 36.50
CA SER A 1157 -26.44 33.99 35.31
C SER A 1157 -25.70 32.64 35.20
N ARG A 1158 -26.46 31.57 34.97
CA ARG A 1158 -25.92 30.23 34.67
C ARG A 1158 -24.90 30.28 33.54
N ARG A 1159 -23.87 29.44 33.63
CA ARG A 1159 -22.86 29.25 32.59
C ARG A 1159 -22.86 27.82 32.09
N GLN A 1160 -22.71 27.66 30.79
CA GLN A 1160 -22.48 26.37 30.15
C GLN A 1160 -20.98 26.17 29.91
N ILE A 1161 -20.42 25.04 30.33
CA ILE A 1161 -19.08 24.59 29.96
C ILE A 1161 -19.25 23.31 29.13
N VAL A 1162 -18.58 23.23 27.98
CA VAL A 1162 -18.51 22.01 27.17
C VAL A 1162 -17.03 21.66 26.95
N ILE A 1163 -16.69 20.38 27.15
CA ILE A 1163 -15.35 19.84 27.01
C ILE A 1163 -15.39 18.74 25.94
N THR A 1164 -14.47 18.76 24.99
CA THR A 1164 -14.31 17.72 23.97
C THR A 1164 -12.92 17.12 24.05
N GLY A 1165 -12.81 15.86 24.47
CA GLY A 1165 -11.55 15.13 24.56
C GLY A 1165 -11.35 14.20 23.37
N THR A 1166 -10.31 14.47 22.56
CA THR A 1166 -9.74 13.54 21.58
C THR A 1166 -8.48 12.90 22.16
N GLU A 1167 -7.85 11.94 21.49
CA GLU A 1167 -6.58 11.37 21.98
C GLU A 1167 -5.38 12.34 21.88
N LEU A 1168 -5.49 13.41 21.09
CA LEU A 1168 -4.37 14.32 20.79
C LEU A 1168 -4.46 15.64 21.56
N PHE A 1169 -5.69 16.08 21.86
CA PHE A 1169 -5.97 17.32 22.58
C PHE A 1169 -7.36 17.29 23.23
N THR A 1170 -7.51 18.03 24.32
CA THR A 1170 -8.80 18.35 24.92
C THR A 1170 -9.09 19.85 24.82
N SER A 1171 -10.24 20.20 24.23
CA SER A 1171 -10.69 21.59 24.02
C SER A 1171 -11.78 21.98 25.01
N ALA A 1172 -11.79 23.25 25.42
CA ALA A 1172 -12.82 23.83 26.28
C ALA A 1172 -13.64 24.92 25.56
N PHE A 1173 -14.94 24.91 25.81
CA PHE A 1173 -15.91 25.89 25.33
C PHE A 1173 -16.74 26.42 26.49
N VAL A 1174 -17.04 27.73 26.49
CA VAL A 1174 -17.91 28.38 27.48
C VAL A 1174 -19.01 29.15 26.76
N ASP A 1175 -20.27 28.86 27.10
CA ASP A 1175 -21.48 29.39 26.45
C ASP A 1175 -21.46 29.29 24.90
N GLY A 1176 -20.86 28.21 24.37
CA GLY A 1176 -20.74 27.95 22.94
C GLY A 1176 -19.55 28.62 22.23
N ALA A 1177 -18.74 29.43 22.93
CA ALA A 1177 -17.50 29.98 22.40
C ALA A 1177 -16.29 29.12 22.82
N HIS A 1178 -15.38 28.81 21.89
CA HIS A 1178 -14.09 28.19 22.20
C HIS A 1178 -13.27 29.14 23.07
N VAL A 1179 -12.80 28.67 24.23
CA VAL A 1179 -11.98 29.46 25.17
C VAL A 1179 -10.49 29.06 25.14
N GLY A 1180 -10.18 27.96 24.47
CA GLY A 1180 -8.83 27.45 24.28
C GLY A 1180 -8.76 25.94 24.48
N ASP A 1181 -7.58 25.41 24.19
CA ASP A 1181 -7.23 24.00 24.36
C ASP A 1181 -6.32 23.84 25.57
N PHE A 1182 -6.38 22.69 26.23
CA PHE A 1182 -5.45 22.40 27.33
C PHE A 1182 -4.06 22.13 26.76
N LEU A 1183 -3.09 22.94 27.19
CA LEU A 1183 -1.70 22.87 26.78
C LEU A 1183 -0.82 22.70 28.02
N THR A 1184 0.39 22.14 27.82
CA THR A 1184 1.50 22.26 28.77
C THR A 1184 2.67 22.98 28.11
N TYR A 1185 3.58 23.52 28.92
CA TYR A 1185 4.87 24.02 28.46
C TYR A 1185 5.91 22.91 28.62
N ILE A 1186 6.74 22.71 27.60
CA ILE A 1186 7.95 21.90 27.69
C ILE A 1186 9.09 22.80 28.16
N ASP A 1187 9.82 22.36 29.18
CA ASP A 1187 10.81 23.19 29.88
C ASP A 1187 11.91 23.74 28.96
N GLU A 1188 12.37 24.95 29.29
CA GLU A 1188 13.35 25.82 28.61
C GLU A 1188 13.13 26.16 27.11
N THR A 1189 12.47 25.31 26.33
CA THR A 1189 12.34 25.43 24.86
C THR A 1189 11.30 26.46 24.39
N ALA A 1190 10.42 26.92 25.29
CA ALA A 1190 9.22 27.71 24.99
C ALA A 1190 8.21 27.04 24.02
N VAL A 1191 8.31 25.72 23.82
CA VAL A 1191 7.36 24.92 23.05
C VAL A 1191 6.14 24.59 23.92
N THR A 1192 4.93 24.66 23.35
CA THR A 1192 3.69 24.20 23.98
C THR A 1192 3.20 22.93 23.32
N ALA A 1193 2.96 21.88 24.11
CA ALA A 1193 2.32 20.65 23.66
C ALA A 1193 0.85 20.61 24.07
N SER A 1194 0.01 19.93 23.29
CA SER A 1194 -1.39 19.69 23.67
C SER A 1194 -1.51 18.61 24.74
N MET A 1195 -2.46 18.77 25.65
CA MET A 1195 -2.78 17.81 26.70
C MET A 1195 -4.12 17.13 26.42
N SER A 1196 -4.20 15.84 26.74
CA SER A 1196 -5.45 15.12 26.80
C SER A 1196 -5.65 14.37 28.12
N PHE A 1197 -6.89 14.40 28.58
CA PHE A 1197 -7.31 13.79 29.85
C PHE A 1197 -8.68 13.10 29.67
N VAL A 1198 -8.92 12.04 30.44
CA VAL A 1198 -10.14 11.23 30.35
C VAL A 1198 -11.24 11.86 31.21
N ALA A 1199 -12.50 11.81 30.75
CA ALA A 1199 -13.60 12.49 31.43
C ALA A 1199 -13.85 11.88 32.82
N PRO A 1200 -13.60 12.60 33.93
CA PRO A 1200 -13.81 12.07 35.27
C PRO A 1200 -15.30 12.19 35.63
N VAL A 1201 -15.94 11.07 35.99
CA VAL A 1201 -17.39 11.04 36.27
C VAL A 1201 -17.78 10.24 37.51
N GLN A 1202 -16.81 9.74 38.29
CA GLN A 1202 -17.08 8.98 39.50
C GLN A 1202 -17.71 9.83 40.60
N HIS A 1203 -17.21 11.06 40.81
CA HIS A 1203 -17.72 11.98 41.83
C HIS A 1203 -18.01 13.35 41.22
N ILE A 1204 -19.22 13.86 41.45
CA ILE A 1204 -19.74 15.12 40.89
C ILE A 1204 -20.13 16.05 42.05
N ALA A 1205 -19.50 17.22 42.17
CA ALA A 1205 -19.73 18.15 43.27
C ALA A 1205 -21.09 18.89 43.15
N ILE A 1206 -21.85 18.95 44.25
CA ILE A 1206 -23.20 19.54 44.32
C ILE A 1206 -23.45 20.35 45.61
N GLY A 1207 -24.01 21.56 45.49
CA GLY A 1207 -24.20 22.52 46.58
C GLY A 1207 -24.49 23.95 46.09
N GLU A 1208 -24.28 24.97 46.92
CA GLU A 1208 -24.34 26.37 46.43
C GLU A 1208 -23.14 26.67 45.53
N GLY A 1209 -23.40 27.00 44.26
CA GLY A 1209 -22.38 27.33 43.27
C GLY A 1209 -21.77 26.12 42.53
N SER A 1210 -22.48 24.99 42.47
CA SER A 1210 -21.99 23.73 41.91
C SER A 1210 -22.49 23.42 40.48
N VAL A 1211 -22.24 22.19 40.04
CA VAL A 1211 -22.88 21.57 38.87
C VAL A 1211 -24.39 21.43 39.09
N SER A 1212 -25.19 21.83 38.11
CA SER A 1212 -26.66 21.77 38.12
C SER A 1212 -27.24 20.83 37.05
N ARG A 1213 -26.51 20.61 35.95
CA ARG A 1213 -26.77 19.60 34.92
C ARG A 1213 -25.44 19.04 34.40
N LEU A 1214 -25.37 17.74 34.18
CA LEU A 1214 -24.23 17.06 33.56
C LEU A 1214 -24.71 16.08 32.49
N VAL A 1215 -24.14 16.14 31.29
CA VAL A 1215 -24.42 15.20 30.20
C VAL A 1215 -23.11 14.77 29.55
N LEU A 1216 -22.91 13.46 29.41
CA LEU A 1216 -21.75 12.87 28.76
C LEU A 1216 -22.20 12.12 27.50
N TRP A 1217 -21.60 12.44 26.36
CA TRP A 1217 -21.78 11.73 25.10
C TRP A 1217 -20.51 10.99 24.68
N ASN A 1218 -20.71 9.84 24.04
CA ASN A 1218 -19.68 9.14 23.28
C ASN A 1218 -19.58 9.78 21.88
N GLY A 1219 -18.36 10.03 21.42
CA GLY A 1219 -18.05 10.81 20.22
C GLY A 1219 -18.10 12.33 20.44
N ILE A 1220 -17.49 13.05 19.50
CA ILE A 1220 -17.49 14.53 19.46
C ILE A 1220 -18.83 15.02 18.88
N GLN A 1221 -19.57 15.82 19.64
CA GLN A 1221 -20.84 16.41 19.23
C GLN A 1221 -20.63 17.82 18.63
N ASP A 1222 -21.58 18.29 17.84
CA ASP A 1222 -21.60 19.69 17.38
C ASP A 1222 -21.89 20.65 18.55
N ILE A 1223 -20.91 21.48 18.90
CA ILE A 1223 -21.00 22.49 19.96
C ILE A 1223 -22.15 23.47 19.71
N ALA A 1224 -22.44 23.83 18.44
CA ALA A 1224 -23.56 24.74 18.15
C ALA A 1224 -24.91 24.10 18.51
N THR A 1225 -25.06 22.78 18.33
CA THR A 1225 -26.24 22.02 18.74
C THR A 1225 -26.28 21.81 20.26
N VAL A 1226 -25.17 21.45 20.90
CA VAL A 1226 -25.09 21.26 22.38
C VAL A 1226 -25.35 22.58 23.14
N SER A 1227 -24.87 23.71 22.64
CA SER A 1227 -25.13 25.04 23.21
C SER A 1227 -26.48 25.64 22.80
N ALA A 1228 -27.19 25.05 21.84
CA ALA A 1228 -28.57 25.40 21.52
C ALA A 1228 -29.60 24.75 22.46
N GLU A 1229 -29.24 23.71 23.24
CA GLU A 1229 -30.12 23.11 24.26
C GLU A 1229 -30.31 23.99 25.53
N ARG A 1230 -30.49 25.30 25.36
CA ARG A 1230 -31.02 26.19 26.41
C ARG A 1230 -32.54 26.05 26.48
N TRP A 1231 -32.99 25.07 27.26
CA TRP A 1231 -34.39 24.85 27.64
C TRP A 1231 -34.81 25.72 28.83
#